data_AF-A0A7Z2G2H2-F1
#
_entry.id   AF-A0A7Z2G2H2-F1
#
_cell.length_a   1.000
_cell.length_b   1.000
_cell.length_c   1.000
_cell.angle_alpha   90.00
_cell.angle_beta   90.00
_cell.angle_gamma   90.00
#
_symmetry.space_group_name_H-M   'P 1'
#
loop_
_entity.id
_entity.type
_entity.pdbx_description
1 polymer ?
#
loop_
_entity_poly.entity_id
_entity_poly.type
_entity_poly.pdbx_seq_one_letter_code
_entity_poly.pdbx_strand_id
1 'polypeptide(L)'
;MLLTSLFEGFVDDAVTSVGLLGNGPLTAVTLYDLIPYLNPDPNWPGHYKNYYDLKIASLKRTDLLLSISGYAREECIGAIPELADRVVNMSSACNDMFRPRSGEADPVISSKFELDKPFVLSTGSLESRKNFELLVEAFGALPELLRRGRLLVFAGGADTDRIEAIQRKALEAGLAPGQLRVLGHITDAELLALYQACELFVFPSLHEGFGLPPLEAMACGAVVLGSNATSVPEVIGREDALFDPRSLEELTALMTRALTDASYRASLREHGIRQSAAFSWDKTAQRALQAIEARLAQRSAPAPTALPVSTAKPRVAMVSPLPPEQTGIADYVAELLPTLAETYDITVISDQAEVWPGPGGEQFEVKSIAWFEQNAGDFERVVYQMGNSPFHAHMPAMMQRYPGVVVLHDFFISSLMLWAEDTGFGHDAFKRALVRSHGYRALEQLAREGALASKWRWPCSYEVVRDALSVIVHSNYSRDLVAQYYGEPFREKVHLVRQHRAAEDLRCRIDARRRLGIAEDEILVCAYGFMDATKLNHVLVDAWARSGLSDDVKCRLVFVGGEDNSEYGRQLREVMARLAGSARIKITGFADHESFVTWLSAADIAVQLRTMSRGETSRTVLDCLAHGVPLIVNANGPMAEYPDDILTKLADEFEVDDLVVALRRLRADTSLREELGVRGPAYIAAVHEPHKTAAGYAHAIEGAFNAADTRRMKRSLAEFWARYPQSTADVRDAAAQSVAELVIAPRKPRLYLDLSATVRNDLKTGIERVARSLVRELLLEPPAGFDVVPAYLSEDNGVWRVRRAQRYLAAQPGFELVDSQDDIVVPASGDVLIGLDLFPDGVIAAANYGLYAFWRACGARVGFMIHDLLPITRPEFFPPWANASHAAWFSTVCANSDLLVCISQHVRDDVEALINANHPGCSAPALLVSHHGADVSASFPSAGMPEGSTEVLDAIRARPSFLMVGTIEPRKGHLQAVQAFERLWAAGKDVNLVIVGHEGWKPLPAEERRTIPAIVDAIRSSGQLGKRLFWLEGISDEYLEKIYAAASCLLSPSEGEGYGLPLIEAAKHGVPIVARDITVFREVAGAAAFYFSGTDGADLVRAIDAWLSLRERGAIPDSSALTWDTWAQSARRFGQLVTARLRAGDGEASCAATS
;
A
#
# COMPACT_ATOMS: atom_id res chain seq x y z
N MET A 1 -11.73 14.12 -11.91
CA MET A 1 -11.90 14.57 -10.52
C MET A 1 -13.07 15.55 -10.48
N LEU A 2 -14.12 15.23 -9.72
CA LEU A 2 -15.26 16.11 -9.49
C LEU A 2 -15.11 16.78 -8.12
N LEU A 3 -15.10 18.11 -8.09
CA LEU A 3 -15.02 18.93 -6.89
C LEU A 3 -16.40 19.55 -6.63
N THR A 4 -17.10 19.03 -5.62
CA THR A 4 -18.47 19.44 -5.32
C THR A 4 -18.56 20.67 -4.42
N SER A 5 -17.48 21.07 -3.73
CA SER A 5 -17.41 22.34 -2.98
C SER A 5 -16.00 22.92 -3.01
N LEU A 6 -15.72 23.83 -3.96
CA LEU A 6 -14.39 24.43 -4.14
C LEU A 6 -14.04 25.45 -3.04
N PHE A 7 -15.04 26.06 -2.43
CA PHE A 7 -14.84 27.20 -1.52
C PHE A 7 -14.64 26.79 -0.05
N GLU A 8 -14.73 25.50 0.29
CA GLU A 8 -14.34 24.94 1.61
C GLU A 8 -12.82 24.92 1.79
N GLY A 9 -12.36 24.88 3.04
CA GLY A 9 -10.96 24.88 3.43
C GLY A 9 -10.48 26.13 4.18
N PHE A 10 -11.41 26.99 4.66
CA PHE A 10 -11.05 28.18 5.43
C PHE A 10 -11.04 27.92 6.95
N VAL A 11 -12.01 27.16 7.45
CA VAL A 11 -12.15 26.79 8.87
C VAL A 11 -12.03 25.28 9.10
N ASP A 12 -11.84 24.52 8.03
CA ASP A 12 -11.89 23.07 7.95
C ASP A 12 -10.77 22.51 7.07
N ASP A 13 -10.45 21.24 7.24
CA ASP A 13 -9.40 20.55 6.48
C ASP A 13 -9.94 20.05 5.13
N ALA A 14 -9.84 20.88 4.08
CA ALA A 14 -10.30 20.53 2.74
C ALA A 14 -9.20 20.73 1.65
N VAL A 15 -9.04 19.73 0.77
CA VAL A 15 -8.15 19.82 -0.41
C VAL A 15 -8.96 20.30 -1.61
N THR A 16 -8.99 21.61 -1.82
CA THR A 16 -9.88 22.27 -2.80
C THR A 16 -9.09 23.14 -3.79
N SER A 17 -8.01 22.58 -4.36
CA SER A 17 -7.17 23.25 -5.35
C SER A 17 -7.31 22.64 -6.75
N VAL A 18 -7.37 23.50 -7.76
CA VAL A 18 -7.54 23.09 -9.18
C VAL A 18 -6.34 23.58 -9.98
N GLY A 19 -5.73 22.69 -10.77
CA GLY A 19 -4.65 23.02 -11.72
C GLY A 19 -3.46 23.74 -11.08
N LEU A 20 -3.21 23.50 -9.78
CA LEU A 20 -2.16 24.15 -9.00
C LEU A 20 -0.82 23.41 -9.08
N LEU A 21 -0.88 22.11 -9.35
CA LEU A 21 0.23 21.20 -9.57
C LEU A 21 0.19 20.72 -11.05
N GLY A 22 0.12 21.64 -12.01
CA GLY A 22 0.03 21.34 -13.44
C GLY A 22 -1.32 20.73 -13.92
N ASN A 23 -1.31 20.18 -15.13
CA ASN A 23 -2.51 19.58 -15.74
C ASN A 23 -2.80 18.24 -15.06
N GLY A 24 -3.51 18.19 -13.93
CA GLY A 24 -3.96 16.94 -13.28
C GLY A 24 -4.98 16.15 -14.12
N PRO A 25 -5.70 15.16 -13.55
CA PRO A 25 -6.88 14.59 -14.20
C PRO A 25 -7.87 15.70 -14.58
N LEU A 26 -8.78 15.45 -15.53
CA LEU A 26 -9.83 16.42 -15.85
C LEU A 26 -10.55 16.84 -14.57
N THR A 27 -10.65 18.14 -14.36
CA THR A 27 -11.29 18.76 -13.19
C THR A 27 -12.64 19.32 -13.57
N ALA A 28 -13.69 18.77 -12.95
CA ALA A 28 -15.03 19.32 -13.00
C ALA A 28 -15.36 19.92 -11.63
N VAL A 29 -15.89 21.15 -11.59
CA VAL A 29 -16.22 21.84 -10.35
C VAL A 29 -17.71 22.22 -10.35
N THR A 30 -18.42 21.92 -9.27
CA THR A 30 -19.79 22.44 -9.08
C THR A 30 -19.74 23.95 -8.81
N LEU A 31 -20.46 24.71 -9.63
CA LEU A 31 -20.64 26.15 -9.48
C LEU A 31 -22.01 26.41 -8.85
N TYR A 32 -22.02 26.76 -7.56
CA TYR A 32 -23.23 27.15 -6.85
C TYR A 32 -23.66 28.57 -7.23
N ASP A 33 -22.81 29.55 -6.93
CA ASP A 33 -23.00 30.95 -7.24
C ASP A 33 -21.67 31.71 -7.19
N LEU A 34 -21.67 32.96 -7.65
CA LEU A 34 -20.57 33.91 -7.47
C LEU A 34 -21.00 35.11 -6.62
N ILE A 35 -22.01 34.96 -5.74
CA ILE A 35 -22.59 36.05 -4.95
C ILE A 35 -21.50 36.78 -4.16
N PRO A 36 -20.62 36.11 -3.39
CA PRO A 36 -19.60 36.80 -2.60
C PRO A 36 -18.49 37.42 -3.47
N TYR A 37 -18.26 36.90 -4.68
CA TYR A 37 -17.30 37.48 -5.63
C TYR A 37 -17.83 38.79 -6.24
N LEU A 38 -19.13 38.82 -6.56
CA LEU A 38 -19.79 39.97 -7.18
C LEU A 38 -20.23 41.03 -6.17
N ASN A 39 -20.56 40.61 -4.95
CA ASN A 39 -20.99 41.46 -3.85
C ASN A 39 -20.07 41.23 -2.62
N PRO A 40 -18.79 41.62 -2.70
CA PRO A 40 -17.85 41.39 -1.61
C PRO A 40 -18.27 42.19 -0.37
N ASP A 41 -18.30 41.53 0.80
CA ASP A 41 -18.57 42.21 2.06
C ASP A 41 -17.38 43.11 2.41
N PRO A 42 -17.59 44.43 2.60
CA PRO A 42 -16.51 45.35 2.93
C PRO A 42 -15.86 45.08 4.29
N ASN A 43 -16.50 44.29 5.16
CA ASN A 43 -16.02 43.97 6.50
C ASN A 43 -15.22 42.67 6.58
N TRP A 44 -14.96 41.98 5.45
CA TRP A 44 -14.18 40.75 5.48
C TRP A 44 -12.78 40.97 6.04
N PRO A 45 -12.32 40.10 6.95
CA PRO A 45 -10.92 40.07 7.33
C PRO A 45 -10.03 39.85 6.09
N GLY A 46 -8.92 40.59 5.98
CA GLY A 46 -8.05 40.53 4.79
C GLY A 46 -7.57 39.13 4.43
N HIS A 47 -7.38 38.25 5.41
CA HIS A 47 -7.00 36.86 5.19
C HIS A 47 -8.12 36.00 4.57
N TYR A 48 -9.40 36.26 4.92
CA TYR A 48 -10.54 35.58 4.28
C TYR A 48 -10.71 36.03 2.83
N LYS A 49 -10.57 37.35 2.58
CA LYS A 49 -10.59 37.89 1.22
C LYS A 49 -9.50 37.23 0.35
N ASN A 50 -8.27 37.17 0.84
CA ASN A 50 -7.15 36.54 0.13
C ASN A 50 -7.42 35.05 -0.15
N TYR A 51 -7.96 34.32 0.83
CA TYR A 51 -8.37 32.93 0.65
C TYR A 51 -9.42 32.79 -0.47
N TYR A 52 -10.46 33.63 -0.46
CA TYR A 52 -11.54 33.59 -1.44
C TYR A 52 -11.05 33.95 -2.85
N ASP A 53 -10.17 34.96 -2.98
CA ASP A 53 -9.53 35.33 -4.26
C ASP A 53 -8.72 34.15 -4.84
N LEU A 54 -8.03 33.36 -3.99
CA LEU A 54 -7.32 32.15 -4.42
C LEU A 54 -8.26 31.04 -4.89
N LYS A 55 -9.47 30.94 -4.31
CA LYS A 55 -10.51 30.02 -4.79
C LYS A 55 -11.04 30.42 -6.15
N ILE A 56 -11.29 31.71 -6.37
CA ILE A 56 -11.66 32.23 -7.70
C ILE A 56 -10.57 31.96 -8.72
N ALA A 57 -9.29 32.16 -8.36
CA ALA A 57 -8.18 31.82 -9.23
C ALA A 57 -8.15 30.31 -9.57
N SER A 58 -8.54 29.45 -8.62
CA SER A 58 -8.65 28.00 -8.84
C SER A 58 -9.84 27.63 -9.72
N LEU A 59 -10.99 28.26 -9.51
CA LEU A 59 -12.18 28.11 -10.35
C LEU A 59 -11.84 28.40 -11.83
N LYS A 60 -11.08 29.46 -12.10
CA LYS A 60 -10.62 29.85 -13.45
C LYS A 60 -9.76 28.79 -14.15
N ARG A 61 -9.11 27.90 -13.40
CA ARG A 61 -8.23 26.85 -13.96
C ARG A 61 -8.96 25.53 -14.23
N THR A 62 -10.25 25.43 -13.91
CA THR A 62 -11.01 24.20 -14.10
C THR A 62 -11.18 23.85 -15.58
N ASP A 63 -11.23 22.54 -15.86
CA ASP A 63 -11.52 22.04 -17.20
C ASP A 63 -13.00 22.16 -17.54
N LEU A 64 -13.87 22.05 -16.53
CA LEU A 64 -15.33 22.09 -16.62
C LEU A 64 -15.94 22.69 -15.34
N LEU A 65 -16.95 23.55 -15.50
CA LEU A 65 -17.85 24.03 -14.45
C LEU A 65 -19.24 23.45 -14.68
N LEU A 66 -19.83 22.95 -13.60
CA LEU A 66 -21.17 22.40 -13.56
C LEU A 66 -22.04 23.36 -12.74
N SER A 67 -22.76 24.26 -13.41
CA SER A 67 -23.62 25.21 -12.72
C SER A 67 -24.93 24.57 -12.28
N ILE A 68 -25.41 24.96 -11.11
CA ILE A 68 -26.66 24.46 -10.54
C ILE A 68 -27.91 25.13 -11.12
N SER A 69 -27.74 26.25 -11.83
CA SER A 69 -28.79 27.00 -12.52
C SER A 69 -28.31 27.50 -13.87
N GLY A 70 -29.27 27.88 -14.72
CA GLY A 70 -28.99 28.64 -15.94
C GLY A 70 -28.51 30.06 -15.59
N TYR A 71 -29.08 30.68 -14.55
CA TYR A 71 -28.63 31.99 -14.11
C TYR A 71 -27.17 32.01 -13.64
N ALA A 72 -26.75 31.09 -12.76
CA ALA A 72 -25.37 31.01 -12.26
C ALA A 72 -24.37 30.75 -13.40
N ARG A 73 -24.80 30.03 -14.45
CA ARG A 73 -24.00 29.90 -15.68
C ARG A 73 -23.77 31.26 -16.34
N GLU A 74 -24.83 31.99 -16.64
CA GLU A 74 -24.74 33.30 -17.29
C GLU A 74 -24.01 34.32 -16.41
N GLU A 75 -24.21 34.26 -15.10
CA GLU A 75 -23.48 35.06 -14.11
C GLU A 75 -21.98 34.79 -14.17
N CYS A 76 -21.57 33.52 -14.21
CA CYS A 76 -20.16 33.16 -14.34
C CYS A 76 -19.58 33.61 -15.67
N ILE A 77 -20.33 33.49 -16.78
CA ILE A 77 -19.92 33.97 -18.09
C ILE A 77 -19.75 35.50 -18.09
N GLY A 78 -20.66 36.23 -17.45
CA GLY A 78 -20.57 37.68 -17.32
C GLY A 78 -19.40 38.14 -16.45
N ALA A 79 -19.17 37.46 -15.32
CA ALA A 79 -18.11 37.79 -14.36
C ALA A 79 -16.72 37.32 -14.80
N ILE A 80 -16.65 36.20 -15.52
CA ILE A 80 -15.43 35.50 -15.91
C ILE A 80 -15.60 34.96 -17.36
N PRO A 81 -15.52 35.83 -18.39
CA PRO A 81 -15.84 35.46 -19.78
C PRO A 81 -14.98 34.33 -20.36
N GLU A 82 -13.76 34.15 -19.85
CA GLU A 82 -12.82 33.09 -20.23
C GLU A 82 -13.30 31.66 -19.92
N LEU A 83 -14.40 31.51 -19.16
CA LEU A 83 -14.99 30.21 -18.82
C LEU A 83 -16.22 29.85 -19.67
N ALA A 84 -16.60 30.68 -20.65
CA ALA A 84 -17.83 30.48 -21.42
C ALA A 84 -17.92 29.13 -22.15
N ASP A 85 -16.79 28.59 -22.62
CA ASP A 85 -16.68 27.28 -23.27
C ASP A 85 -16.64 26.11 -22.26
N ARG A 86 -16.61 26.41 -20.96
CA ARG A 86 -16.37 25.43 -19.88
C ARG A 86 -17.49 25.37 -18.86
N VAL A 87 -18.54 26.19 -18.95
CA VAL A 87 -19.66 26.14 -17.99
C VAL A 87 -20.89 25.49 -18.61
N VAL A 88 -21.36 24.42 -17.97
CA VAL A 88 -22.56 23.66 -18.35
C VAL A 88 -23.56 23.69 -17.20
N ASN A 89 -24.82 23.97 -17.51
CA ASN A 89 -25.91 23.89 -16.54
C ASN A 89 -26.30 22.42 -16.32
N MET A 90 -25.94 21.88 -15.16
CA MET A 90 -26.37 20.55 -14.74
C MET A 90 -27.73 20.58 -14.04
N SER A 91 -28.22 21.75 -13.62
CA SER A 91 -29.40 21.96 -12.80
C SER A 91 -29.23 21.42 -11.37
N SER A 92 -30.31 21.40 -10.59
CA SER A 92 -30.35 20.93 -9.21
C SER A 92 -31.72 20.32 -8.91
N ALA A 93 -31.89 19.74 -7.72
CA ALA A 93 -33.14 19.15 -7.27
C ALA A 93 -33.29 19.27 -5.75
N CYS A 94 -34.49 19.04 -5.23
CA CYS A 94 -34.75 18.89 -3.80
C CYS A 94 -34.75 17.41 -3.39
N ASN A 95 -34.69 17.14 -2.08
CA ASN A 95 -34.80 15.79 -1.54
C ASN A 95 -36.23 15.23 -1.72
N ASP A 96 -36.35 13.93 -2.01
CA ASP A 96 -37.64 13.25 -2.21
C ASP A 96 -38.56 13.25 -0.97
N MET A 97 -38.02 13.60 0.20
CA MET A 97 -38.83 13.82 1.40
C MET A 97 -39.80 15.00 1.26
N PHE A 98 -39.47 16.00 0.42
CA PHE A 98 -40.34 17.12 0.12
C PHE A 98 -41.43 16.70 -0.86
N ARG A 99 -42.60 16.39 -0.31
CA ARG A 99 -43.73 15.87 -1.06
C ARG A 99 -45.05 16.35 -0.49
N PRO A 100 -46.14 16.32 -1.27
CA PRO A 100 -47.45 16.71 -0.78
C PRO A 100 -47.88 15.83 0.39
N ARG A 101 -48.64 16.41 1.33
CA ARG A 101 -49.14 15.68 2.49
C ARG A 101 -50.16 14.61 2.08
N SER A 102 -50.05 13.41 2.66
CA SER A 102 -50.94 12.27 2.42
C SER A 102 -51.94 11.98 3.56
N GLY A 103 -52.08 12.88 4.55
CA GLY A 103 -52.93 12.71 5.75
C GLY A 103 -53.23 14.03 6.49
N GLU A 104 -53.74 13.95 7.73
CA GLU A 104 -54.05 15.14 8.55
C GLU A 104 -52.79 15.91 8.99
N ALA A 105 -52.97 17.18 9.36
CA ALA A 105 -51.86 18.05 9.80
C ALA A 105 -51.25 17.54 11.10
N ASP A 106 -49.92 17.58 11.22
CA ASP A 106 -49.21 17.21 12.45
C ASP A 106 -49.53 18.23 13.57
N PRO A 107 -50.32 17.88 14.59
CA PRO A 107 -50.71 18.80 15.65
C PRO A 107 -49.52 19.21 16.53
N VAL A 108 -48.44 18.43 16.52
CA VAL A 108 -47.25 18.67 17.34
C VAL A 108 -46.50 19.92 16.87
N ILE A 109 -46.44 20.15 15.56
CA ILE A 109 -45.68 21.28 14.98
C ILE A 109 -46.42 22.60 15.14
N SER A 110 -47.74 22.60 15.00
CA SER A 110 -48.58 23.76 15.33
C SER A 110 -48.47 24.15 16.80
N SER A 111 -48.40 23.17 17.71
CA SER A 111 -48.22 23.43 19.14
C SER A 111 -46.80 23.89 19.48
N LYS A 112 -45.76 23.32 18.85
CA LYS A 112 -44.35 23.66 19.13
C LYS A 112 -44.00 25.10 18.75
N PHE A 113 -44.50 25.57 17.61
CA PHE A 113 -44.17 26.90 17.08
C PHE A 113 -45.27 27.95 17.30
N GLU A 114 -46.32 27.61 18.07
CA GLU A 114 -47.47 28.50 18.35
C GLU A 114 -48.12 29.04 17.07
N LEU A 115 -48.37 28.14 16.10
CA LEU A 115 -49.00 28.46 14.81
C LEU A 115 -50.49 28.14 14.86
N ASP A 116 -51.24 28.96 15.58
CA ASP A 116 -52.69 28.83 15.82
C ASP A 116 -53.57 29.42 14.70
N LYS A 117 -52.94 30.01 13.67
CA LYS A 117 -53.59 30.69 12.55
C LYS A 117 -52.94 30.31 11.22
N PRO A 118 -53.66 30.45 10.08
CA PRO A 118 -53.04 30.36 8.76
C PRO A 118 -51.86 31.33 8.65
N PHE A 119 -50.82 30.93 7.93
CA PHE A 119 -49.58 31.70 7.90
C PHE A 119 -48.95 31.78 6.52
N VAL A 120 -48.29 32.91 6.28
CA VAL A 120 -47.38 33.12 5.17
C VAL A 120 -45.99 32.72 5.62
N LEU A 121 -45.34 31.83 4.87
CA LEU A 121 -44.03 31.28 5.19
C LEU A 121 -42.96 31.87 4.28
N SER A 122 -41.78 32.11 4.86
CA SER A 122 -40.56 32.32 4.10
C SER A 122 -39.39 31.66 4.84
N THR A 123 -38.36 31.20 4.13
CA THR A 123 -37.26 30.42 4.71
C THR A 123 -35.89 30.97 4.33
N GLY A 124 -34.94 30.86 5.25
CA GLY A 124 -33.56 31.35 5.09
C GLY A 124 -33.05 32.14 6.29
N SER A 125 -31.73 32.33 6.36
CA SER A 125 -31.08 33.21 7.35
C SER A 125 -31.47 34.67 7.12
N LEU A 126 -31.56 35.49 8.17
CA LEU A 126 -31.88 36.93 8.07
C LEU A 126 -30.71 37.76 7.48
N GLU A 127 -30.18 37.33 6.34
CA GLU A 127 -29.23 38.07 5.53
C GLU A 127 -29.96 39.09 4.66
N SER A 128 -29.33 40.24 4.41
CA SER A 128 -29.89 41.33 3.61
C SER A 128 -30.39 40.88 2.23
N ARG A 129 -29.66 39.98 1.57
CA ARG A 129 -30.03 39.43 0.25
C ARG A 129 -31.34 38.64 0.24
N LYS A 130 -31.78 38.08 1.38
CA LYS A 130 -33.05 37.35 1.49
C LYS A 130 -34.25 38.29 1.54
N ASN A 131 -34.02 39.59 1.76
CA ASN A 131 -35.02 40.64 1.58
C ASN A 131 -36.29 40.48 2.43
N PHE A 132 -36.14 39.95 3.65
CA PHE A 132 -37.26 39.75 4.57
C PHE A 132 -37.94 41.05 4.99
N GLU A 133 -37.23 42.18 4.99
CA GLU A 133 -37.80 43.49 5.31
C GLU A 133 -38.92 43.88 4.33
N LEU A 134 -38.72 43.67 3.02
CA LEU A 134 -39.75 43.94 2.02
C LEU A 134 -40.99 43.09 2.26
N LEU A 135 -40.82 41.82 2.64
CA LEU A 135 -41.94 40.92 2.93
C LEU A 135 -42.69 41.34 4.21
N VAL A 136 -41.99 41.81 5.23
CA VAL A 136 -42.62 42.40 6.43
C VAL A 136 -43.45 43.62 6.06
N GLU A 137 -42.90 44.54 5.26
CA GLU A 137 -43.61 45.74 4.79
C GLU A 137 -44.82 45.37 3.93
N ALA A 138 -44.68 44.43 3.00
CA ALA A 138 -45.77 43.98 2.12
C ALA A 138 -46.89 43.31 2.91
N PHE A 139 -46.52 42.46 3.87
CA PHE A 139 -47.50 41.84 4.78
C PHE A 139 -48.22 42.90 5.62
N GLY A 140 -47.51 43.93 6.10
CA GLY A 140 -48.08 45.06 6.83
C GLY A 140 -49.05 45.91 6.00
N ALA A 141 -48.75 46.08 4.71
CA ALA A 141 -49.55 46.82 3.74
C ALA A 141 -50.80 46.07 3.25
N LEU A 142 -50.96 44.78 3.57
CA LEU A 142 -52.18 44.03 3.26
C LEU A 142 -53.42 44.67 3.93
N PRO A 143 -54.61 44.60 3.29
CA PRO A 143 -55.86 44.99 3.91
C PRO A 143 -56.04 44.36 5.30
N GLU A 144 -56.49 45.15 6.28
CA GLU A 144 -56.57 44.73 7.69
C GLU A 144 -57.33 43.41 7.89
N LEU A 145 -58.41 43.20 7.12
CA LEU A 145 -59.20 41.97 7.12
C LEU A 145 -58.40 40.72 6.71
N LEU A 146 -57.43 40.87 5.81
CA LEU A 146 -56.56 39.75 5.39
C LEU A 146 -55.42 39.52 6.39
N ARG A 147 -54.88 40.60 6.94
CA ARG A 147 -53.74 40.57 7.86
C ARG A 147 -54.11 40.06 9.26
N ARG A 148 -55.22 40.52 9.86
CA ARG A 148 -55.59 40.24 11.26
C ARG A 148 -55.73 38.74 11.59
N GLY A 149 -56.11 37.93 10.60
CA GLY A 149 -56.31 36.49 10.74
C GLY A 149 -55.08 35.62 10.45
N ARG A 150 -53.92 36.20 10.15
CA ARG A 150 -52.75 35.45 9.66
C ARG A 150 -51.46 35.80 10.39
N LEU A 151 -50.54 34.85 10.43
CA LEU A 151 -49.17 35.03 10.89
C LEU A 151 -48.21 35.18 9.70
N LEU A 152 -47.12 35.92 9.91
CA LEU A 152 -45.94 35.89 9.05
C LEU A 152 -44.87 35.07 9.76
N VAL A 153 -44.34 34.04 9.09
CA VAL A 153 -43.42 33.06 9.69
C VAL A 153 -42.14 33.00 8.89
N PHE A 154 -41.01 33.24 9.56
CA PHE A 154 -39.67 33.06 9.04
C PHE A 154 -39.02 31.85 9.68
N ALA A 155 -38.62 30.89 8.85
CA ALA A 155 -37.95 29.67 9.27
C ALA A 155 -36.49 29.69 8.83
N GLY A 156 -35.58 29.90 9.79
CA GLY A 156 -34.15 30.05 9.55
C GLY A 156 -33.44 30.73 10.73
N GLY A 157 -32.15 30.44 10.87
CA GLY A 157 -31.32 30.97 11.96
C GLY A 157 -30.85 32.41 11.71
N ALA A 158 -30.77 33.20 12.78
CA ALA A 158 -30.15 34.51 12.80
C ALA A 158 -29.63 34.82 14.21
N ASP A 159 -28.68 35.74 14.33
CA ASP A 159 -28.27 36.29 15.62
C ASP A 159 -29.39 37.15 16.24
N THR A 160 -29.27 37.40 17.55
CA THR A 160 -30.26 38.16 18.32
C THR A 160 -30.49 39.56 17.75
N ASP A 161 -29.43 40.24 17.30
CA ASP A 161 -29.50 41.62 16.80
C ASP A 161 -30.35 41.72 15.52
N ARG A 162 -30.20 40.76 14.60
CA ARG A 162 -31.00 40.68 13.36
C ARG A 162 -32.46 40.34 13.66
N ILE A 163 -32.71 39.47 14.64
CA ILE A 163 -34.08 39.14 15.08
C ILE A 163 -34.76 40.37 15.68
N GLU A 164 -34.07 41.12 16.54
CA GLU A 164 -34.60 42.36 17.11
C GLU A 164 -34.85 43.42 16.03
N ALA A 165 -33.96 43.55 15.05
CA ALA A 165 -34.12 44.48 13.95
C ALA A 165 -35.37 44.18 13.10
N ILE A 166 -35.58 42.91 12.73
CA ILE A 166 -36.75 42.53 11.91
C ILE A 166 -38.07 42.61 12.72
N GLN A 167 -38.03 42.34 14.03
CA GLN A 167 -39.18 42.53 14.93
C GLN A 167 -39.56 44.01 15.06
N ARG A 168 -38.58 44.91 15.20
CA ARG A 168 -38.82 46.36 15.19
C ARG A 168 -39.43 46.81 13.86
N LYS A 169 -38.89 46.33 12.74
CA LYS A 169 -39.42 46.60 11.40
C LYS A 169 -40.88 46.14 11.25
N ALA A 170 -41.24 44.99 11.84
CA ALA A 170 -42.61 44.51 11.86
C ALA A 170 -43.57 45.42 12.62
N LEU A 171 -43.15 45.95 13.77
CA LEU A 171 -43.93 46.93 14.53
C LEU A 171 -44.11 48.23 13.74
N GLU A 172 -43.05 48.71 13.08
CA GLU A 172 -43.10 49.89 12.20
C GLU A 172 -44.04 49.69 11.00
N ALA A 173 -44.08 48.48 10.44
CA ALA A 173 -45.02 48.08 9.38
C ALA A 173 -46.45 47.82 9.89
N GLY A 174 -46.72 48.03 11.19
CA GLY A 174 -48.06 47.94 11.78
C GLY A 174 -48.51 46.52 12.15
N LEU A 175 -47.61 45.54 12.22
CA LEU A 175 -47.91 44.18 12.71
C LEU A 175 -48.10 44.19 14.23
N ALA A 176 -49.09 43.43 14.71
CA ALA A 176 -49.31 43.29 16.15
C ALA A 176 -48.17 42.48 16.81
N PRO A 177 -47.88 42.69 18.11
CA PRO A 177 -46.94 41.85 18.83
C PRO A 177 -47.25 40.36 18.66
N GLY A 178 -46.28 39.58 18.21
CA GLY A 178 -46.42 38.15 17.95
C GLY A 178 -47.06 37.78 16.61
N GLN A 179 -47.36 38.74 15.74
CA GLN A 179 -47.84 38.45 14.39
C GLN A 179 -46.71 38.00 13.44
N LEU A 180 -45.47 38.39 13.72
CA LEU A 180 -44.25 37.85 13.11
C LEU A 180 -43.62 36.79 14.03
N ARG A 181 -43.39 35.58 13.49
CA ARG A 181 -42.71 34.46 14.15
C ARG A 181 -41.38 34.19 13.46
N VAL A 182 -40.29 34.18 14.21
CA VAL A 182 -38.96 33.77 13.72
C VAL A 182 -38.57 32.50 14.47
N LEU A 183 -38.56 31.36 13.77
CA LEU A 183 -38.53 30.03 14.40
C LEU A 183 -37.12 29.52 14.75
N GLY A 184 -36.07 30.25 14.34
CA GLY A 184 -34.68 29.84 14.56
C GLY A 184 -34.29 28.60 13.74
N HIS A 185 -33.38 27.79 14.28
CA HIS A 185 -32.95 26.55 13.63
C HIS A 185 -34.04 25.48 13.72
N ILE A 186 -34.39 24.89 12.58
CA ILE A 186 -35.42 23.87 12.44
C ILE A 186 -34.86 22.64 11.73
N THR A 187 -35.42 21.48 12.00
CA THR A 187 -35.07 20.21 11.35
C THR A 187 -35.76 20.07 9.98
N ASP A 188 -35.24 19.22 9.10
CA ASP A 188 -35.85 18.97 7.79
C ASP A 188 -37.30 18.46 7.88
N ALA A 189 -37.60 17.65 8.91
CA ALA A 189 -38.97 17.18 9.18
C ALA A 189 -39.91 18.32 9.55
N GLU A 190 -39.44 19.31 10.31
CA GLU A 190 -40.21 20.50 10.65
C GLU A 190 -40.39 21.42 9.46
N LEU A 191 -39.35 21.60 8.66
CA LEU A 191 -39.40 22.38 7.42
C LEU A 191 -40.42 21.79 6.44
N LEU A 192 -40.40 20.47 6.23
CA LEU A 192 -41.39 19.74 5.44
C LEU A 192 -42.82 20.03 5.92
N ALA A 193 -43.06 19.95 7.23
CA ALA A 193 -44.39 20.19 7.78
C ALA A 193 -44.84 21.64 7.63
N LEU A 194 -43.93 22.61 7.78
CA LEU A 194 -44.21 24.03 7.56
C LEU A 194 -44.58 24.28 6.10
N TYR A 195 -43.85 23.72 5.14
CA TYR A 195 -44.21 23.84 3.71
C TYR A 195 -45.59 23.26 3.41
N GLN A 196 -45.91 22.08 3.96
CA GLN A 196 -47.21 21.45 3.76
C GLN A 196 -48.37 22.19 4.44
N ALA A 197 -48.10 22.97 5.49
CA ALA A 197 -49.12 23.67 6.28
C ALA A 197 -49.31 25.15 5.88
N CYS A 198 -48.33 25.78 5.24
CA CYS A 198 -48.42 27.19 4.91
C CYS A 198 -49.54 27.49 3.90
N GLU A 199 -50.20 28.64 4.07
CA GLU A 199 -51.23 29.10 3.12
C GLU A 199 -50.60 29.68 1.86
N LEU A 200 -49.44 30.32 2.02
CA LEU A 200 -48.65 30.96 0.98
C LEU A 200 -47.17 30.92 1.39
N PHE A 201 -46.31 30.51 0.47
CA PHE A 201 -44.86 30.63 0.60
C PHE A 201 -44.38 31.79 -0.29
N VAL A 202 -43.60 32.70 0.28
CA VAL A 202 -43.07 33.87 -0.43
C VAL A 202 -41.56 33.87 -0.32
N PHE A 203 -40.87 34.00 -1.46
CA PHE A 203 -39.41 34.00 -1.54
C PHE A 203 -38.89 35.30 -2.18
N PRO A 204 -38.68 36.36 -1.38
CA PRO A 204 -38.42 37.72 -1.87
C PRO A 204 -36.95 38.00 -2.19
N SER A 205 -36.10 36.98 -2.23
CA SER A 205 -34.65 37.12 -2.35
C SER A 205 -34.22 38.01 -3.53
N LEU A 206 -33.22 38.84 -3.27
CA LEU A 206 -32.57 39.71 -4.25
C LEU A 206 -31.54 38.95 -5.11
N HIS A 207 -30.92 37.91 -4.55
CA HIS A 207 -29.88 37.14 -5.23
C HIS A 207 -29.78 35.70 -4.68
N GLU A 208 -29.94 34.71 -5.56
CA GLU A 208 -29.72 33.29 -5.28
C GLU A 208 -28.98 32.56 -6.41
N GLY A 209 -28.26 31.50 -6.04
CA GLY A 209 -27.64 30.58 -7.01
C GLY A 209 -28.62 29.61 -7.68
N PHE A 210 -29.69 29.18 -7.00
CA PHE A 210 -30.73 28.32 -7.60
C PHE A 210 -32.15 28.63 -7.10
N GLY A 211 -32.40 28.53 -5.80
CA GLY A 211 -33.76 28.66 -5.26
C GLY A 211 -34.32 27.30 -4.83
N LEU A 212 -33.55 26.59 -4.01
CA LEU A 212 -34.00 25.35 -3.39
C LEU A 212 -35.29 25.54 -2.56
N PRO A 213 -35.45 26.60 -1.75
CA PRO A 213 -36.67 26.80 -0.98
C PRO A 213 -38.00 26.88 -1.77
N PRO A 214 -38.12 27.66 -2.86
CA PRO A 214 -39.33 27.64 -3.67
C PRO A 214 -39.55 26.28 -4.34
N LEU A 215 -38.49 25.55 -4.72
CA LEU A 215 -38.62 24.19 -5.26
C LEU A 215 -39.18 23.22 -4.22
N GLU A 216 -38.63 23.21 -3.01
CA GLU A 216 -39.09 22.38 -1.88
C GLU A 216 -40.55 22.68 -1.52
N ALA A 217 -40.90 23.98 -1.44
CA ALA A 217 -42.25 24.43 -1.17
C ALA A 217 -43.24 23.94 -2.24
N MET A 218 -42.89 24.09 -3.53
CA MET A 218 -43.70 23.61 -4.65
C MET A 218 -43.86 22.07 -4.63
N ALA A 219 -42.79 21.34 -4.33
CA ALA A 219 -42.82 19.88 -4.21
C ALA A 219 -43.74 19.43 -3.05
N CYS A 220 -43.83 20.21 -1.98
CA CYS A 220 -44.77 19.99 -0.88
C CYS A 220 -46.23 20.40 -1.19
N GLY A 221 -46.49 20.98 -2.36
CA GLY A 221 -47.80 21.50 -2.74
C GLY A 221 -48.15 22.84 -2.09
N ALA A 222 -47.16 23.61 -1.62
CA ALA A 222 -47.36 24.98 -1.18
C ALA A 222 -47.69 25.90 -2.37
N VAL A 223 -48.38 26.99 -2.10
CA VAL A 223 -48.62 28.06 -3.08
C VAL A 223 -47.39 28.96 -3.02
N VAL A 224 -46.65 29.09 -4.12
CA VAL A 224 -45.34 29.79 -4.12
C VAL A 224 -45.42 31.08 -4.93
N LEU A 225 -44.93 32.17 -4.33
CA LEU A 225 -44.58 33.42 -5.01
C LEU A 225 -43.08 33.66 -4.82
N GLY A 226 -42.41 34.16 -5.84
CA GLY A 226 -40.97 34.44 -5.75
C GLY A 226 -40.59 35.72 -6.48
N SER A 227 -39.41 36.23 -6.20
CA SER A 227 -38.87 37.35 -6.95
C SER A 227 -38.61 36.99 -8.42
N ASN A 228 -38.69 37.97 -9.31
CA ASN A 228 -38.30 37.83 -10.72
C ASN A 228 -36.77 37.90 -10.93
N ALA A 229 -35.98 37.76 -9.87
CA ALA A 229 -34.54 37.95 -9.87
C ALA A 229 -33.77 36.62 -9.86
N THR A 230 -32.62 36.62 -10.54
CA THR A 230 -31.65 35.53 -10.53
C THR A 230 -32.22 34.20 -11.03
N SER A 231 -32.00 33.10 -10.32
CA SER A 231 -32.49 31.76 -10.68
C SER A 231 -33.93 31.48 -10.22
N VAL A 232 -34.58 32.37 -9.47
CA VAL A 232 -35.95 32.13 -8.98
C VAL A 232 -36.99 31.96 -10.12
N PRO A 233 -36.93 32.72 -11.23
CA PRO A 233 -37.82 32.54 -12.38
C PRO A 233 -37.71 31.15 -13.04
N GLU A 234 -36.50 30.59 -13.17
CA GLU A 234 -36.31 29.26 -13.78
C GLU A 234 -36.87 28.14 -12.90
N VAL A 235 -36.82 28.29 -11.58
CA VAL A 235 -37.39 27.34 -10.63
C VAL A 235 -38.92 27.40 -10.68
N ILE A 236 -39.51 28.58 -10.48
CA ILE A 236 -40.97 28.75 -10.42
C ILE A 236 -41.62 28.51 -11.78
N GLY A 237 -40.98 28.89 -12.89
CA GLY A 237 -41.45 28.59 -14.24
C GLY A 237 -42.82 29.19 -14.60
N ARG A 238 -43.20 30.30 -13.95
CA ARG A 238 -44.51 30.94 -14.15
C ARG A 238 -44.46 32.45 -13.85
N GLU A 239 -44.65 33.27 -14.88
CA GLU A 239 -44.43 34.72 -14.85
C GLU A 239 -45.39 35.48 -13.92
N ASP A 240 -46.68 35.12 -13.91
CA ASP A 240 -47.67 35.80 -13.06
C ASP A 240 -47.52 35.48 -11.56
N ALA A 241 -46.64 34.53 -11.19
CA ALA A 241 -46.25 34.21 -9.81
C ALA A 241 -44.99 34.95 -9.33
N LEU A 242 -44.42 35.83 -10.17
CA LEU A 242 -43.18 36.55 -9.90
C LEU A 242 -43.43 38.05 -9.65
N PHE A 243 -42.54 38.70 -8.89
CA PHE A 243 -42.59 40.14 -8.60
C PHE A 243 -41.18 40.76 -8.60
N ASP A 244 -41.05 42.06 -8.87
CA ASP A 244 -39.77 42.76 -8.65
C ASP A 244 -39.43 42.78 -7.15
N PRO A 245 -38.29 42.21 -6.71
CA PRO A 245 -37.89 42.22 -5.30
C PRO A 245 -37.52 43.61 -4.75
N ARG A 246 -37.69 44.69 -5.51
CA ARG A 246 -37.59 46.08 -5.06
C ARG A 246 -38.94 46.79 -5.02
N SER A 247 -40.02 46.13 -5.43
CA SER A 247 -41.37 46.71 -5.54
C SER A 247 -42.29 46.21 -4.43
N LEU A 248 -42.51 47.06 -3.43
CA LEU A 248 -43.48 46.82 -2.36
C LEU A 248 -44.90 46.67 -2.91
N GLU A 249 -45.25 47.48 -3.92
CA GLU A 249 -46.58 47.49 -4.55
C GLU A 249 -46.88 46.17 -5.24
N GLU A 250 -45.97 45.66 -6.08
CA GLU A 250 -46.14 44.39 -6.79
C GLU A 250 -46.28 43.21 -5.83
N LEU A 251 -45.40 43.13 -4.82
CA LEU A 251 -45.47 42.07 -3.83
C LEU A 251 -46.80 42.10 -3.05
N THR A 252 -47.23 43.28 -2.60
CA THR A 252 -48.49 43.44 -1.85
C THR A 252 -49.70 43.05 -2.72
N ALA A 253 -49.73 43.47 -3.98
CA ALA A 253 -50.79 43.13 -4.92
C ALA A 253 -50.83 41.61 -5.20
N LEU A 254 -49.67 40.99 -5.42
CA LEU A 254 -49.56 39.57 -5.72
C LEU A 254 -49.93 38.70 -4.51
N MET A 255 -49.50 39.08 -3.30
CA MET A 255 -49.93 38.45 -2.04
C MET A 255 -51.44 38.60 -1.83
N THR A 256 -52.00 39.79 -2.06
CA THR A 256 -53.45 40.02 -1.97
C THR A 256 -54.23 39.10 -2.90
N ARG A 257 -53.79 38.98 -4.16
CA ARG A 257 -54.40 38.09 -5.15
C ARG A 257 -54.28 36.62 -4.73
N ALA A 258 -53.09 36.16 -4.34
CA ALA A 258 -52.87 34.78 -3.92
C ALA A 258 -53.71 34.39 -2.68
N LEU A 259 -53.96 35.32 -1.77
CA LEU A 259 -54.76 35.09 -0.56
C LEU A 259 -56.28 35.21 -0.79
N THR A 260 -56.73 35.98 -1.78
CA THR A 260 -58.17 36.24 -2.02
C THR A 260 -58.78 35.46 -3.18
N ASP A 261 -58.01 35.17 -4.22
CA ASP A 261 -58.47 34.46 -5.42
C ASP A 261 -58.18 32.96 -5.29
N ALA A 262 -59.23 32.19 -5.00
CA ALA A 262 -59.14 30.74 -4.83
C ALA A 262 -58.78 30.00 -6.11
N SER A 263 -59.22 30.48 -7.28
CA SER A 263 -58.91 29.87 -8.58
C SER A 263 -57.44 30.07 -8.92
N TYR A 264 -56.94 31.29 -8.73
CA TYR A 264 -55.53 31.62 -8.92
C TYR A 264 -54.64 30.78 -8.00
N ARG A 265 -54.97 30.71 -6.70
CA ARG A 265 -54.24 29.91 -5.72
C ARG A 265 -54.21 28.42 -6.05
N ALA A 266 -55.34 27.84 -6.46
CA ALA A 266 -55.40 26.45 -6.90
C ALA A 266 -54.50 26.21 -8.14
N SER A 267 -54.53 27.13 -9.10
CA SER A 267 -53.68 27.05 -10.29
C SER A 267 -52.18 27.12 -9.96
N LEU A 268 -51.77 27.94 -8.98
CA LEU A 268 -50.38 28.03 -8.53
C LEU A 268 -49.90 26.74 -7.88
N ARG A 269 -50.75 26.13 -7.05
CA ARG A 269 -50.45 24.83 -6.41
C ARG A 269 -50.29 23.71 -7.45
N GLU A 270 -51.22 23.61 -8.39
CA GLU A 270 -51.15 22.60 -9.46
C GLU A 270 -49.90 22.79 -10.34
N HIS A 271 -49.59 24.04 -10.67
CA HIS A 271 -48.36 24.38 -11.38
C HIS A 271 -47.11 23.97 -10.60
N GLY A 272 -47.03 24.30 -9.31
CA GLY A 272 -45.87 23.97 -8.47
C GLY A 272 -45.58 22.46 -8.39
N ILE A 273 -46.63 21.64 -8.23
CA ILE A 273 -46.49 20.18 -8.23
C ILE A 273 -45.97 19.66 -9.58
N ARG A 274 -46.48 20.18 -10.70
CA ARG A 274 -46.00 19.79 -12.04
C ARG A 274 -44.58 20.28 -12.34
N GLN A 275 -44.27 21.51 -11.95
CA GLN A 275 -42.99 22.15 -12.19
C GLN A 275 -41.87 21.51 -11.37
N SER A 276 -42.13 21.21 -10.09
CA SER A 276 -41.14 20.56 -9.22
C SER A 276 -40.69 19.20 -9.75
N ALA A 277 -41.59 18.42 -10.38
CA ALA A 277 -41.25 17.15 -11.04
C ALA A 277 -40.31 17.27 -12.26
N ALA A 278 -40.09 18.49 -12.78
CA ALA A 278 -39.08 18.72 -13.81
C ALA A 278 -37.65 18.57 -13.27
N PHE A 279 -37.45 18.75 -11.96
CA PHE A 279 -36.18 18.70 -11.25
C PHE A 279 -36.00 17.35 -10.54
N SER A 280 -34.87 16.68 -10.76
CA SER A 280 -34.56 15.39 -10.12
C SER A 280 -33.06 15.17 -10.11
N TRP A 281 -32.53 14.56 -9.05
CA TRP A 281 -31.11 14.24 -8.96
C TRP A 281 -30.62 13.33 -10.10
N ASP A 282 -31.46 12.42 -10.62
CA ASP A 282 -31.13 11.59 -11.77
C ASP A 282 -30.80 12.41 -13.03
N LYS A 283 -31.68 13.35 -13.39
CA LYS A 283 -31.45 14.26 -14.54
C LYS A 283 -30.21 15.11 -14.34
N THR A 284 -29.98 15.61 -13.12
CA THR A 284 -28.78 16.39 -12.77
C THR A 284 -27.51 15.56 -12.94
N ALA A 285 -27.49 14.34 -12.42
CA ALA A 285 -26.36 13.42 -12.55
C ALA A 285 -26.09 13.04 -14.01
N GLN A 286 -27.13 12.76 -14.80
CA GLN A 286 -26.99 12.47 -16.23
C GLN A 286 -26.39 13.64 -17.00
N ARG A 287 -26.85 14.87 -16.74
CA ARG A 287 -26.29 16.08 -17.38
C ARG A 287 -24.84 16.32 -16.99
N ALA A 288 -24.50 16.16 -15.71
CA ALA A 288 -23.13 16.27 -15.22
C ALA A 288 -22.22 15.23 -15.87
N LEU A 289 -22.65 13.97 -15.92
CA LEU A 289 -21.89 12.88 -16.53
C LEU A 289 -21.66 13.13 -18.03
N GLN A 290 -22.70 13.48 -18.78
CA GLN A 290 -22.60 13.81 -20.21
C GLN A 290 -21.60 14.95 -20.47
N ALA A 291 -21.62 16.00 -19.62
CA ALA A 291 -20.69 17.11 -19.74
C ALA A 291 -19.23 16.68 -19.47
N ILE A 292 -19.02 15.83 -18.46
CA ILE A 292 -17.71 15.26 -18.12
C ILE A 292 -17.19 14.39 -19.25
N GLU A 293 -18.01 13.47 -19.77
CA GLU A 293 -17.67 12.57 -20.88
C GLU A 293 -17.33 13.34 -22.16
N ALA A 294 -18.14 14.34 -22.52
CA ALA A 294 -17.89 15.19 -23.68
C ALA A 294 -16.54 15.92 -23.56
N ARG A 295 -16.20 16.42 -22.37
CA ARG A 295 -14.94 17.12 -22.13
C ARG A 295 -13.73 16.17 -22.13
N LEU A 296 -13.90 14.95 -21.63
CA LEU A 296 -12.88 13.89 -21.72
C LEU A 296 -12.57 13.51 -23.18
N ALA A 297 -13.61 13.37 -24.01
CA ALA A 297 -13.46 13.07 -25.42
C ALA A 297 -12.69 14.17 -26.18
N GLN A 298 -12.98 15.45 -25.90
CA GLN A 298 -12.25 16.58 -26.48
C GLN A 298 -10.77 16.62 -26.07
N ARG A 299 -10.46 16.23 -24.82
CA ARG A 299 -9.09 16.23 -24.27
C ARG A 299 -8.22 15.07 -24.78
N SER A 300 -8.83 13.99 -25.26
CA SER A 300 -8.14 12.79 -25.75
C SER A 300 -7.70 12.88 -27.22
N ALA A 301 -8.01 13.99 -27.92
CA ALA A 301 -7.50 14.25 -29.25
C ALA A 301 -5.99 14.58 -29.21
N PRO A 302 -5.14 13.95 -30.04
CA PRO A 302 -3.70 14.19 -30.01
C PRO A 302 -3.39 15.64 -30.39
N ALA A 303 -2.82 16.40 -29.44
CA ALA A 303 -2.30 17.73 -29.72
C ALA A 303 -1.03 17.63 -30.59
N PRO A 304 -0.87 18.46 -31.64
CA PRO A 304 0.36 18.49 -32.43
C PRO A 304 1.51 18.95 -31.53
N THR A 305 2.47 18.05 -31.30
CA THR A 305 3.64 18.31 -30.47
C THR A 305 4.74 18.91 -31.35
N ALA A 306 4.76 20.23 -31.48
CA ALA A 306 5.91 20.94 -32.00
C ALA A 306 6.42 21.87 -30.90
N LEU A 307 7.49 21.45 -30.21
CA LEU A 307 8.32 22.39 -29.46
C LEU A 307 9.26 23.11 -30.44
N PRO A 308 9.62 24.37 -30.20
CA PRO A 308 10.63 25.06 -30.99
C PRO A 308 11.95 24.30 -30.85
N VAL A 309 12.58 23.96 -31.97
CA VAL A 309 13.94 23.43 -31.99
C VAL A 309 14.87 24.54 -31.50
N SER A 310 15.25 24.49 -30.23
CA SER A 310 16.36 25.29 -29.71
C SER A 310 17.66 24.72 -30.28
N THR A 311 18.54 25.58 -30.76
CA THR A 311 19.87 25.22 -31.28
C THR A 311 20.94 25.16 -30.19
N ALA A 312 20.57 25.34 -28.92
CA ALA A 312 21.49 25.30 -27.77
C ALA A 312 21.49 23.92 -27.09
N LYS A 313 22.65 23.51 -26.52
CA LYS A 313 22.78 22.26 -25.76
C LYS A 313 21.87 22.31 -24.52
N PRO A 314 21.14 21.22 -24.18
CA PRO A 314 20.34 21.18 -22.97
C PRO A 314 21.21 21.29 -21.71
N ARG A 315 20.75 22.04 -20.70
CA ARG A 315 21.45 22.19 -19.41
C ARG A 315 21.22 20.97 -18.51
N VAL A 316 22.31 20.34 -18.05
CA VAL A 316 22.31 19.16 -17.19
C VAL A 316 22.94 19.48 -15.84
N ALA A 317 22.23 19.18 -14.77
CA ALA A 317 22.81 19.06 -13.43
C ALA A 317 23.33 17.63 -13.24
N MET A 318 24.66 17.47 -13.14
CA MET A 318 25.32 16.20 -12.86
C MET A 318 25.65 16.11 -11.37
N VAL A 319 24.85 15.39 -10.60
CA VAL A 319 25.04 15.21 -9.15
C VAL A 319 26.03 14.07 -8.91
N SER A 320 27.27 14.40 -8.56
CA SER A 320 28.36 13.44 -8.44
C SER A 320 29.55 14.02 -7.66
N PRO A 321 30.30 13.21 -6.87
CA PRO A 321 31.65 13.59 -6.49
C PRO A 321 32.57 13.70 -7.72
N LEU A 322 33.65 14.48 -7.63
CA LEU A 322 34.79 14.48 -8.57
C LEU A 322 36.11 14.34 -7.79
N PRO A 323 37.24 14.06 -8.46
CA PRO A 323 38.55 14.10 -7.82
C PRO A 323 38.79 15.49 -7.18
N PRO A 324 39.42 15.57 -5.99
CA PRO A 324 40.26 14.55 -5.35
C PRO A 324 39.53 13.53 -4.46
N GLU A 325 38.19 13.50 -4.45
CA GLU A 325 37.45 12.50 -3.67
C GLU A 325 37.82 11.08 -4.09
N GLN A 326 38.25 10.26 -3.14
CA GLN A 326 38.87 8.96 -3.41
C GLN A 326 37.82 7.89 -3.66
N THR A 327 37.12 7.99 -4.79
CA THR A 327 36.13 7.00 -5.22
C THR A 327 36.29 6.67 -6.70
N GLY A 328 36.03 5.41 -7.08
CA GLY A 328 36.06 5.01 -8.49
C GLY A 328 35.00 5.71 -9.35
N ILE A 329 33.93 6.23 -8.73
CA ILE A 329 32.87 7.00 -9.42
C ILE A 329 33.35 8.41 -9.74
N ALA A 330 34.08 9.05 -8.83
CA ALA A 330 34.66 10.37 -9.06
C ALA A 330 35.55 10.36 -10.31
N ASP A 331 36.48 9.40 -10.40
CA ASP A 331 37.33 9.24 -11.58
C ASP A 331 36.52 8.91 -12.84
N TYR A 332 35.55 7.99 -12.73
CA TYR A 332 34.68 7.61 -13.84
C TYR A 332 33.93 8.82 -14.41
N VAL A 333 33.32 9.62 -13.56
CA VAL A 333 32.56 10.80 -14.02
C VAL A 333 33.50 11.81 -14.66
N ALA A 334 34.69 12.00 -14.09
CA ALA A 334 35.67 12.92 -14.63
C ALA A 334 36.19 12.50 -16.04
N GLU A 335 36.25 11.20 -16.33
CA GLU A 335 36.54 10.66 -17.67
C GLU A 335 35.33 10.76 -18.63
N LEU A 336 34.10 10.68 -18.13
CA LEU A 336 32.87 10.76 -18.94
C LEU A 336 32.53 12.17 -19.41
N LEU A 337 32.79 13.17 -18.55
CA LEU A 337 32.32 14.55 -18.71
C LEU A 337 32.73 15.18 -20.06
N PRO A 338 33.98 15.08 -20.56
CA PRO A 338 34.39 15.72 -21.79
C PRO A 338 33.54 15.31 -23.00
N THR A 339 33.33 13.99 -23.19
CA THR A 339 32.52 13.48 -24.30
C THR A 339 31.04 13.78 -24.13
N LEU A 340 30.52 13.76 -22.89
CA LEU A 340 29.11 14.08 -22.63
C LEU A 340 28.83 15.58 -22.84
N ALA A 341 29.81 16.45 -22.55
CA ALA A 341 29.74 17.89 -22.77
C ALA A 341 29.68 18.27 -24.26
N GLU A 342 30.01 17.37 -25.18
CA GLU A 342 29.75 17.58 -26.61
C GLU A 342 28.25 17.67 -26.92
N THR A 343 27.41 17.01 -26.12
CA THR A 343 25.95 16.98 -26.28
C THR A 343 25.21 17.93 -25.32
N TYR A 344 25.75 18.15 -24.12
CA TYR A 344 25.09 18.87 -23.03
C TYR A 344 25.90 20.05 -22.50
N ASP A 345 25.22 21.05 -21.94
CA ASP A 345 25.84 22.06 -21.08
C ASP A 345 25.77 21.57 -19.63
N ILE A 346 26.91 21.23 -19.02
CA ILE A 346 26.97 20.46 -17.78
C ILE A 346 27.46 21.32 -16.61
N THR A 347 26.65 21.40 -15.55
CA THR A 347 27.08 21.87 -14.24
C THR A 347 27.12 20.67 -13.29
N VAL A 348 28.24 20.47 -12.59
CA VAL A 348 28.39 19.40 -11.61
C VAL A 348 27.92 19.90 -10.24
N ILE A 349 27.11 19.10 -9.56
CA ILE A 349 26.58 19.42 -8.23
C ILE A 349 27.29 18.54 -7.20
N SER A 350 28.09 19.18 -6.33
CA SER A 350 28.87 18.55 -5.26
C SER A 350 29.21 19.58 -4.17
N ASP A 351 29.24 19.16 -2.90
CA ASP A 351 29.64 20.00 -1.75
C ASP A 351 31.16 19.98 -1.47
N GLN A 352 31.96 19.39 -2.35
CA GLN A 352 33.41 19.32 -2.22
C GLN A 352 34.07 20.71 -2.33
N ALA A 353 35.10 20.95 -1.52
CA ALA A 353 35.78 22.24 -1.44
C ALA A 353 36.79 22.49 -2.57
N GLU A 354 37.36 21.42 -3.15
CA GLU A 354 38.37 21.48 -4.20
C GLU A 354 37.89 20.70 -5.43
N VAL A 355 38.22 21.20 -6.62
CA VAL A 355 37.82 20.59 -7.89
C VAL A 355 39.05 20.36 -8.75
N TRP A 356 39.23 19.12 -9.18
CA TRP A 356 40.24 18.75 -10.15
C TRP A 356 39.99 19.43 -11.53
N PRO A 357 41.02 20.00 -12.19
CA PRO A 357 40.87 20.74 -13.45
C PRO A 357 40.66 19.86 -14.70
N GLY A 358 40.16 18.63 -14.56
CA GLY A 358 39.92 17.72 -15.69
C GLY A 358 41.19 17.06 -16.27
N PRO A 359 41.06 16.01 -17.10
CA PRO A 359 42.21 15.28 -17.66
C PRO A 359 42.96 16.10 -18.72
N GLY A 360 42.26 17.05 -19.37
CA GLY A 360 42.80 17.97 -20.38
C GLY A 360 42.97 19.43 -19.92
N GLY A 361 42.78 19.72 -18.61
CA GLY A 361 42.78 21.10 -18.09
C GLY A 361 41.42 21.83 -18.20
N GLU A 362 40.35 21.12 -18.56
CA GLU A 362 38.98 21.61 -18.65
C GLU A 362 38.34 21.81 -17.27
N GLN A 363 37.92 23.05 -16.97
CA GLN A 363 37.19 23.34 -15.75
C GLN A 363 35.68 23.25 -15.99
N PHE A 364 35.04 22.24 -15.40
CA PHE A 364 33.59 22.18 -15.30
C PHE A 364 33.11 23.05 -14.15
N GLU A 365 31.96 23.71 -14.32
CA GLU A 365 31.36 24.48 -13.24
C GLU A 365 30.85 23.53 -12.15
N VAL A 366 31.35 23.70 -10.92
CA VAL A 366 30.91 22.93 -9.75
C VAL A 366 30.14 23.84 -8.81
N LYS A 367 28.97 23.39 -8.36
CA LYS A 367 28.09 24.12 -7.44
C LYS A 367 27.69 23.24 -6.26
N SER A 368 27.48 23.87 -5.11
CA SER A 368 27.00 23.17 -3.91
C SER A 368 25.56 22.67 -4.09
N ILE A 369 25.18 21.70 -3.27
CA ILE A 369 23.82 21.18 -3.22
C ILE A 369 22.84 22.29 -2.86
N ALA A 370 23.18 23.12 -1.86
CA ALA A 370 22.37 24.26 -1.45
C ALA A 370 22.16 25.29 -2.59
N TRP A 371 23.17 25.48 -3.45
CA TRP A 371 23.01 26.31 -4.64
C TRP A 371 22.07 25.64 -5.65
N PHE A 372 22.22 24.33 -5.89
CA PHE A 372 21.33 23.60 -6.80
C PHE A 372 19.88 23.67 -6.33
N GLU A 373 19.58 23.50 -5.04
CA GLU A 373 18.22 23.59 -4.50
C GLU A 373 17.56 24.95 -4.76
N GLN A 374 18.34 26.02 -4.88
CA GLN A 374 17.85 27.37 -5.20
C GLN A 374 17.73 27.63 -6.71
N ASN A 375 18.42 26.84 -7.54
CA ASN A 375 18.55 27.04 -8.98
C ASN A 375 18.08 25.82 -9.81
N ALA A 376 17.41 24.85 -9.20
CA ALA A 376 17.05 23.59 -9.86
C ALA A 376 16.17 23.79 -11.11
N GLY A 377 15.38 24.88 -11.14
CA GLY A 377 14.54 25.26 -12.27
C GLY A 377 15.32 25.65 -13.54
N ASP A 378 16.61 25.94 -13.43
CA ASP A 378 17.49 26.29 -14.55
C ASP A 378 17.93 25.08 -15.38
N PHE A 379 17.74 23.88 -14.85
CA PHE A 379 18.23 22.64 -15.44
C PHE A 379 17.12 21.87 -16.14
N GLU A 380 17.35 21.54 -17.40
CA GLU A 380 16.43 20.73 -18.18
C GLU A 380 16.54 19.24 -17.85
N ARG A 381 17.70 18.80 -17.36
CA ARG A 381 18.04 17.41 -17.04
C ARG A 381 18.76 17.34 -15.69
N VAL A 382 18.52 16.26 -14.95
CA VAL A 382 19.24 15.94 -13.70
C VAL A 382 19.71 14.49 -13.80
N VAL A 383 20.99 14.27 -13.54
CA VAL A 383 21.65 12.96 -13.57
C VAL A 383 22.36 12.73 -12.25
N TYR A 384 22.08 11.60 -11.59
CA TYR A 384 22.71 11.21 -10.33
C TYR A 384 23.70 10.07 -10.55
N GLN A 385 24.89 10.18 -9.98
CA GLN A 385 25.91 9.13 -10.01
C GLN A 385 25.95 8.44 -8.65
N MET A 386 25.19 7.36 -8.51
CA MET A 386 24.91 6.72 -7.23
C MET A 386 25.73 5.42 -7.09
N GLY A 387 26.48 5.33 -5.99
CA GLY A 387 27.17 4.11 -5.58
C GLY A 387 27.10 3.87 -4.07
N ASN A 388 27.79 2.83 -3.60
CA ASN A 388 27.74 2.39 -2.21
C ASN A 388 28.78 3.09 -1.31
N SER A 389 28.71 4.43 -1.23
CA SER A 389 29.68 5.27 -0.52
C SER A 389 29.03 6.48 0.16
N PRO A 390 29.55 6.95 1.32
CA PRO A 390 29.05 8.14 2.04
C PRO A 390 28.88 9.39 1.18
N PHE A 391 29.69 9.57 0.14
CA PHE A 391 29.61 10.72 -0.77
C PHE A 391 28.28 10.82 -1.52
N HIS A 392 27.47 9.76 -1.54
CA HIS A 392 26.16 9.74 -2.22
C HIS A 392 24.98 9.80 -1.25
N ALA A 393 25.23 9.92 0.07
CA ALA A 393 24.18 9.80 1.09
C ALA A 393 23.04 10.82 0.96
N HIS A 394 23.32 11.99 0.39
CA HIS A 394 22.35 13.06 0.17
C HIS A 394 21.41 12.80 -1.03
N MET A 395 21.82 11.97 -1.99
CA MET A 395 21.11 11.81 -3.27
C MET A 395 19.70 11.22 -3.12
N PRO A 396 19.41 10.19 -2.28
CA PRO A 396 18.06 9.65 -2.15
C PRO A 396 17.01 10.69 -1.74
N ALA A 397 17.35 11.57 -0.78
CA ALA A 397 16.46 12.64 -0.36
C ALA A 397 16.33 13.75 -1.41
N MET A 398 17.38 14.01 -2.21
CA MET A 398 17.29 14.92 -3.35
C MET A 398 16.40 14.37 -4.46
N MET A 399 16.48 13.08 -4.77
CA MET A 399 15.71 12.46 -5.86
C MET A 399 14.19 12.58 -5.66
N GLN A 400 13.72 12.52 -4.41
CA GLN A 400 12.30 12.71 -4.08
C GLN A 400 11.80 14.13 -4.42
N ARG A 401 12.69 15.14 -4.35
CA ARG A 401 12.40 16.53 -4.66
C ARG A 401 12.70 16.88 -6.11
N TYR A 402 13.79 16.34 -6.66
CA TYR A 402 14.30 16.63 -7.99
C TYR A 402 14.53 15.33 -8.76
N PRO A 403 13.47 14.70 -9.29
CA PRO A 403 13.60 13.43 -9.99
C PRO A 403 14.53 13.52 -11.21
N GLY A 404 15.39 12.53 -11.36
CA GLY A 404 16.41 12.49 -12.40
C GLY A 404 16.72 11.07 -12.87
N VAL A 405 17.61 10.97 -13.85
CA VAL A 405 18.17 9.66 -14.27
C VAL A 405 19.27 9.28 -13.29
N VAL A 406 19.28 8.04 -12.83
CA VAL A 406 20.29 7.54 -11.88
C VAL A 406 21.20 6.56 -12.58
N VAL A 407 22.51 6.81 -12.55
CA VAL A 407 23.51 5.80 -12.85
C VAL A 407 23.77 5.04 -11.56
N LEU A 408 23.34 3.78 -11.51
CA LEU A 408 23.51 2.92 -10.34
C LEU A 408 24.75 2.05 -10.53
N HIS A 409 25.86 2.47 -9.91
CA HIS A 409 27.15 1.80 -10.00
C HIS A 409 27.24 0.53 -9.15
N ASP A 410 26.55 0.54 -8.00
CA ASP A 410 26.42 -0.60 -7.09
C ASP A 410 24.92 -0.90 -6.88
N PHE A 411 24.49 -2.14 -7.13
CA PHE A 411 23.11 -2.52 -6.86
C PHE A 411 22.83 -2.64 -5.36
N PHE A 412 23.82 -3.07 -4.56
CA PHE A 412 23.71 -3.08 -3.11
C PHE A 412 24.27 -1.78 -2.54
N ILE A 413 23.38 -0.84 -2.24
CA ILE A 413 23.71 0.40 -1.49
C ILE A 413 23.58 0.23 0.03
N SER A 414 23.54 -1.01 0.50
CA SER A 414 23.26 -1.37 1.89
C SER A 414 24.37 -0.94 2.86
N SER A 415 25.61 -0.83 2.38
CA SER A 415 26.69 -0.28 3.21
C SER A 415 26.51 1.22 3.45
N LEU A 416 26.07 1.97 2.43
CA LEU A 416 25.74 3.38 2.55
C LEU A 416 24.58 3.57 3.53
N MET A 417 23.53 2.76 3.43
CA MET A 417 22.37 2.87 4.34
C MET A 417 22.75 2.54 5.78
N LEU A 418 23.56 1.50 6.00
CA LEU A 418 24.08 1.17 7.34
C LEU A 418 24.98 2.29 7.88
N TRP A 419 25.90 2.81 7.06
CA TRP A 419 26.74 3.94 7.46
C TRP A 419 25.91 5.18 7.83
N ALA A 420 24.84 5.47 7.09
CA ALA A 420 23.97 6.61 7.36
C ALA A 420 23.23 6.47 8.71
N GLU A 421 22.85 5.24 9.07
CA GLU A 421 22.25 4.93 10.37
C GLU A 421 23.29 5.03 11.50
N ASP A 422 24.46 4.40 11.34
CA ASP A 422 25.54 4.37 12.34
C ASP A 422 26.11 5.77 12.65
N THR A 423 26.09 6.68 11.67
CA THR A 423 26.59 8.06 11.82
C THR A 423 25.50 9.06 12.21
N GLY A 424 24.23 8.65 12.26
CA GLY A 424 23.10 9.54 12.51
C GLY A 424 22.75 10.47 11.35
N PHE A 425 23.33 10.27 10.16
CA PHE A 425 22.98 11.02 8.94
C PHE A 425 21.51 10.80 8.54
N GLY A 426 20.95 9.63 8.84
CA GLY A 426 19.53 9.35 8.70
C GLY A 426 19.02 8.44 9.81
N HIS A 427 18.02 8.91 10.55
CA HIS A 427 17.36 8.09 11.58
C HIS A 427 16.83 6.79 10.97
N ASP A 428 17.14 5.61 11.49
CA ASP A 428 16.68 4.31 10.97
C ASP A 428 16.81 4.11 9.44
N ALA A 429 17.83 4.72 8.82
CA ALA A 429 18.00 4.68 7.37
C ALA A 429 18.13 3.25 6.83
N PHE A 430 18.88 2.38 7.52
CA PHE A 430 19.08 1.01 7.10
C PHE A 430 17.83 0.17 7.33
N LYS A 431 17.23 0.26 8.52
CA LYS A 431 15.99 -0.47 8.85
C LYS A 431 14.85 -0.12 7.88
N ARG A 432 14.63 1.18 7.61
CA ARG A 432 13.60 1.62 6.66
C ARG A 432 13.89 1.12 5.25
N ALA A 433 15.14 1.20 4.80
CA ALA A 433 15.51 0.72 3.48
C ALA A 433 15.31 -0.80 3.33
N LEU A 434 15.59 -1.58 4.38
CA LEU A 434 15.31 -3.03 4.41
C LEU A 434 13.82 -3.34 4.28
N VAL A 435 12.97 -2.71 5.11
CA VAL A 435 11.51 -2.91 5.06
C VAL A 435 10.96 -2.51 3.69
N ARG A 436 11.33 -1.33 3.19
CA ARG A 436 10.82 -0.83 1.91
C ARG A 436 11.27 -1.68 0.73
N SER A 437 12.46 -2.29 0.81
CA SER A 437 13.00 -3.11 -0.28
C SER A 437 12.50 -4.56 -0.26
N HIS A 438 12.38 -5.15 0.94
CA HIS A 438 12.27 -6.60 1.14
C HIS A 438 11.17 -7.03 2.11
N GLY A 439 10.42 -6.08 2.69
CA GLY A 439 9.40 -6.36 3.70
C GLY A 439 9.98 -6.75 5.06
N TYR A 440 9.12 -7.31 5.91
CA TYR A 440 9.43 -7.58 7.31
C TYR A 440 10.43 -8.73 7.51
N ARG A 441 10.58 -9.68 6.56
CA ARG A 441 11.61 -10.74 6.62
C ARG A 441 13.03 -10.19 6.78
N ALA A 442 13.31 -9.03 6.20
CA ALA A 442 14.64 -8.43 6.28
C ALA A 442 14.90 -7.81 7.65
N LEU A 443 13.85 -7.34 8.34
CA LEU A 443 13.96 -6.91 9.73
C LEU A 443 14.08 -8.07 10.70
N GLU A 444 13.31 -9.14 10.52
CA GLU A 444 13.46 -10.36 11.35
C GLU A 444 14.89 -10.88 11.26
N GLN A 445 15.44 -10.97 10.05
CA GLN A 445 16.81 -11.41 9.88
C GLN A 445 17.83 -10.42 10.48
N LEU A 446 17.57 -9.11 10.39
CA LEU A 446 18.40 -8.11 11.07
C LEU A 446 18.42 -8.33 12.59
N ALA A 447 17.28 -8.64 13.19
CA ALA A 447 17.18 -8.97 14.62
C ALA A 447 17.92 -10.27 14.97
N ARG A 448 17.84 -11.29 14.10
CA ARG A 448 18.41 -12.63 14.33
C ARG A 448 19.91 -12.74 14.05
N GLU A 449 20.40 -12.14 12.96
CA GLU A 449 21.76 -12.32 12.42
C GLU A 449 22.62 -11.04 12.50
N GLY A 450 22.01 -9.88 12.78
CA GLY A 450 22.70 -8.61 12.95
C GLY A 450 22.98 -7.84 11.65
N ALA A 451 23.39 -6.58 11.81
CA ALA A 451 23.51 -5.63 10.70
C ALA A 451 24.52 -6.04 9.62
N LEU A 452 25.65 -6.66 10.02
CA LEU A 452 26.69 -7.05 9.07
C LEU A 452 26.18 -8.14 8.11
N ALA A 453 25.48 -9.16 8.62
CA ALA A 453 24.90 -10.21 7.79
C ALA A 453 23.81 -9.66 6.86
N SER A 454 22.91 -8.83 7.39
CA SER A 454 21.85 -8.19 6.59
C SER A 454 22.40 -7.29 5.49
N LYS A 455 23.47 -6.54 5.75
CA LYS A 455 24.15 -5.68 4.76
C LYS A 455 24.60 -6.45 3.53
N TRP A 456 25.11 -7.67 3.72
CA TRP A 456 25.61 -8.50 2.62
C TRP A 456 24.49 -9.21 1.86
N ARG A 457 23.36 -9.50 2.51
CA ARG A 457 22.27 -10.28 1.89
C ARG A 457 21.25 -9.43 1.14
N TRP A 458 20.94 -8.24 1.65
CA TRP A 458 19.80 -7.47 1.17
C TRP A 458 20.24 -6.21 0.42
N PRO A 459 19.92 -6.07 -0.87
CA PRO A 459 20.18 -4.84 -1.62
C PRO A 459 19.17 -3.76 -1.24
N CYS A 460 19.63 -2.66 -0.64
CA CYS A 460 18.77 -1.56 -0.19
C CYS A 460 18.53 -0.47 -1.25
N SER A 461 18.54 -0.83 -2.55
CA SER A 461 18.43 0.12 -3.67
C SER A 461 17.01 0.36 -4.18
N TYR A 462 15.99 -0.25 -3.57
CA TYR A 462 14.60 -0.17 -4.05
C TYR A 462 14.12 1.27 -4.24
N GLU A 463 14.34 2.14 -3.25
CA GLU A 463 13.90 3.54 -3.34
C GLU A 463 14.64 4.32 -4.41
N VAL A 464 15.92 4.03 -4.61
CA VAL A 464 16.70 4.64 -5.69
C VAL A 464 16.14 4.24 -7.05
N VAL A 465 15.84 2.95 -7.24
CA VAL A 465 15.24 2.46 -8.50
C VAL A 465 13.80 2.98 -8.69
N ARG A 466 13.03 3.06 -7.61
CA ARG A 466 11.66 3.60 -7.61
C ARG A 466 11.66 5.08 -8.00
N ASP A 467 12.43 5.91 -7.29
CA ASP A 467 12.38 7.37 -7.40
C ASP A 467 13.14 7.92 -8.62
N ALA A 468 14.01 7.12 -9.24
CA ALA A 468 14.64 7.46 -10.50
C ALA A 468 13.62 7.55 -11.63
N LEU A 469 13.79 8.49 -12.56
CA LEU A 469 13.00 8.53 -13.81
C LEU A 469 13.33 7.33 -14.70
N SER A 470 14.63 7.04 -14.80
CA SER A 470 15.18 5.82 -15.37
C SER A 470 16.52 5.52 -14.69
N VAL A 471 16.94 4.26 -14.75
CA VAL A 471 18.19 3.80 -14.14
C VAL A 471 19.15 3.37 -15.25
N ILE A 472 20.39 3.82 -15.19
CA ILE A 472 21.48 3.32 -16.02
C ILE A 472 22.31 2.34 -15.18
N VAL A 473 22.57 1.16 -15.72
CA VAL A 473 23.50 0.17 -15.16
C VAL A 473 24.52 -0.26 -16.21
N HIS A 474 25.64 -0.83 -15.76
CA HIS A 474 26.77 -1.18 -16.64
C HIS A 474 26.82 -2.66 -17.06
N SER A 475 25.95 -3.51 -16.49
CA SER A 475 25.93 -4.95 -16.73
C SER A 475 24.50 -5.50 -16.79
N ASN A 476 24.30 -6.59 -17.54
CA ASN A 476 23.05 -7.34 -17.50
C ASN A 476 22.84 -7.96 -16.13
N TYR A 477 23.90 -8.40 -15.46
CA TYR A 477 23.83 -8.91 -14.08
C TYR A 477 23.14 -7.91 -13.13
N SER A 478 23.55 -6.64 -13.15
CA SER A 478 22.91 -5.59 -12.33
C SER A 478 21.44 -5.35 -12.72
N ARG A 479 21.11 -5.43 -14.02
CA ARG A 479 19.74 -5.31 -14.52
C ARG A 479 18.87 -6.49 -14.09
N ASP A 480 19.43 -7.70 -14.09
CA ASP A 480 18.72 -8.92 -13.69
C ASP A 480 18.53 -8.97 -12.17
N LEU A 481 19.46 -8.42 -11.39
CA LEU A 481 19.27 -8.21 -9.95
C LEU A 481 18.06 -7.29 -9.65
N VAL A 482 17.82 -6.24 -10.44
CA VAL A 482 16.60 -5.41 -10.31
C VAL A 482 15.35 -6.26 -10.50
N ALA A 483 15.31 -7.09 -11.54
CA ALA A 483 14.18 -7.97 -11.80
C ALA A 483 13.99 -9.01 -10.67
N GLN A 484 15.09 -9.60 -10.20
CA GLN A 484 15.10 -10.62 -9.15
C GLN A 484 14.54 -10.09 -7.83
N TYR A 485 14.94 -8.89 -7.41
CA TYR A 485 14.58 -8.35 -6.09
C TYR A 485 13.34 -7.44 -6.11
N TYR A 486 13.10 -6.74 -7.22
CA TYR A 486 12.06 -5.71 -7.32
C TYR A 486 10.95 -6.05 -8.33
N GLY A 487 11.21 -6.95 -9.29
CA GLY A 487 10.23 -7.43 -10.27
C GLY A 487 10.39 -6.81 -11.66
N GLU A 488 9.76 -7.43 -12.67
CA GLU A 488 9.86 -7.02 -14.09
C GLU A 488 9.44 -5.57 -14.38
N PRO A 489 8.39 -4.99 -13.76
CA PRO A 489 8.05 -3.58 -13.98
C PRO A 489 9.18 -2.60 -13.65
N PHE A 490 10.05 -2.95 -12.69
CA PHE A 490 11.22 -2.13 -12.37
C PHE A 490 12.37 -2.34 -13.35
N ARG A 491 12.48 -3.53 -13.95
CA ARG A 491 13.49 -3.84 -14.97
C ARG A 491 13.32 -2.99 -16.23
N GLU A 492 12.08 -2.68 -16.61
CA GLU A 492 11.77 -1.83 -17.77
C GLU A 492 12.32 -0.40 -17.64
N LYS A 493 12.52 0.08 -16.41
CA LYS A 493 13.16 1.39 -16.13
C LYS A 493 14.68 1.37 -16.30
N VAL A 494 15.29 0.20 -16.49
CA VAL A 494 16.73 0.01 -16.46
C VAL A 494 17.33 -0.06 -17.87
N HIS A 495 18.14 0.94 -18.20
CA HIS A 495 18.95 1.00 -19.42
C HIS A 495 20.34 0.44 -19.18
N LEU A 496 20.77 -0.47 -20.06
CA LEU A 496 22.13 -0.97 -20.07
C LEU A 496 23.01 -0.01 -20.87
N VAL A 497 23.99 0.61 -20.21
CA VAL A 497 25.02 1.42 -20.88
C VAL A 497 26.39 0.95 -20.39
N ARG A 498 27.24 0.46 -21.29
CA ARG A 498 28.56 -0.06 -20.92
C ARG A 498 29.45 1.04 -20.34
N GLN A 499 30.21 0.71 -19.29
CA GLN A 499 31.15 1.63 -18.64
C GLN A 499 32.16 2.14 -19.69
N HIS A 500 32.35 3.45 -19.82
CA HIS A 500 33.27 3.99 -20.83
C HIS A 500 34.73 3.70 -20.46
N ARG A 501 35.51 3.35 -21.49
CA ARG A 501 36.96 3.18 -21.47
C ARG A 501 37.55 3.47 -22.84
N ALA A 502 38.63 4.24 -22.88
CA ALA A 502 39.42 4.41 -24.09
C ALA A 502 40.41 3.25 -24.25
N ALA A 503 40.73 2.87 -25.49
CA ALA A 503 41.87 2.03 -25.76
C ALA A 503 43.15 2.86 -25.61
N GLU A 504 44.16 2.31 -24.95
CA GLU A 504 45.41 3.01 -24.65
C GLU A 504 46.47 2.77 -25.74
N ASP A 505 47.40 3.71 -25.87
CA ASP A 505 48.57 3.53 -26.73
C ASP A 505 49.54 2.52 -26.06
N LEU A 506 49.64 1.32 -26.64
CA LEU A 506 50.44 0.20 -26.10
C LEU A 506 51.97 0.46 -26.12
N ARG A 507 52.42 1.62 -26.62
CA ARG A 507 53.83 1.98 -26.75
C ARG A 507 54.41 2.56 -25.45
N CYS A 508 54.57 1.73 -24.41
CA CYS A 508 55.40 2.11 -23.26
C CYS A 508 55.88 0.96 -22.36
N ARG A 509 55.62 -0.32 -22.72
CA ARG A 509 55.98 -1.47 -21.87
C ARG A 509 57.45 -1.48 -21.44
N ILE A 510 58.36 -1.25 -22.38
CA ILE A 510 59.81 -1.26 -22.12
C ILE A 510 60.19 -0.17 -21.11
N ASP A 511 59.62 1.02 -21.22
CA ASP A 511 59.89 2.12 -20.29
C ASP A 511 59.30 1.84 -18.91
N ALA A 512 58.05 1.36 -18.85
CA ALA A 512 57.41 0.97 -17.60
C ALA A 512 58.21 -0.11 -16.84
N ARG A 513 58.68 -1.15 -17.54
CA ARG A 513 59.54 -2.19 -16.94
C ARG A 513 60.88 -1.64 -16.47
N ARG A 514 61.49 -0.72 -17.23
CA ARG A 514 62.73 -0.03 -16.81
C ARG A 514 62.52 0.80 -15.55
N ARG A 515 61.44 1.58 -15.46
CA ARG A 515 61.06 2.38 -14.28
C ARG A 515 60.86 1.51 -13.04
N LEU A 516 60.29 0.31 -13.22
CA LEU A 516 59.99 -0.62 -12.12
C LEU A 516 61.13 -1.60 -11.80
N GLY A 517 62.22 -1.61 -12.58
CA GLY A 517 63.34 -2.54 -12.39
C GLY A 517 62.98 -4.00 -12.68
N ILE A 518 62.12 -4.23 -13.68
CA ILE A 518 61.70 -5.56 -14.13
C ILE A 518 62.48 -5.91 -15.41
N ALA A 519 63.09 -7.10 -15.46
CA ALA A 519 63.86 -7.53 -16.64
C ALA A 519 62.93 -7.81 -17.82
N GLU A 520 63.42 -7.72 -19.06
CA GLU A 520 62.59 -7.97 -20.26
C GLU A 520 62.13 -9.43 -20.38
N ASP A 521 62.94 -10.39 -19.92
CA ASP A 521 62.68 -11.83 -19.99
C ASP A 521 61.96 -12.40 -18.75
N GLU A 522 61.61 -11.53 -17.80
CA GLU A 522 60.84 -11.87 -16.61
C GLU A 522 59.34 -11.91 -16.91
N ILE A 523 58.57 -12.73 -16.20
CA ILE A 523 57.11 -12.80 -16.28
C ILE A 523 56.54 -12.17 -15.02
N LEU A 524 55.86 -11.04 -15.22
CA LEU A 524 55.23 -10.27 -14.17
C LEU A 524 53.73 -10.59 -14.10
N VAL A 525 53.32 -11.25 -13.02
CA VAL A 525 51.90 -11.49 -12.71
C VAL A 525 51.44 -10.42 -11.72
N CYS A 526 50.38 -9.70 -12.07
CA CYS A 526 49.83 -8.64 -11.22
C CYS A 526 48.39 -8.95 -10.80
N ALA A 527 48.04 -8.59 -9.57
CA ALA A 527 46.67 -8.45 -9.11
C ALA A 527 46.48 -7.02 -8.59
N TYR A 528 45.34 -6.41 -8.89
CA TYR A 528 45.14 -4.98 -8.71
C TYR A 528 43.94 -4.65 -7.82
N GLY A 529 44.06 -3.58 -7.04
CA GLY A 529 43.03 -3.05 -6.15
C GLY A 529 43.23 -3.42 -4.68
N PHE A 530 42.28 -3.02 -3.83
CA PHE A 530 42.32 -3.32 -2.40
C PHE A 530 42.29 -4.83 -2.13
N MET A 531 43.11 -5.28 -1.19
CA MET A 531 43.28 -6.69 -0.88
C MET A 531 42.26 -7.22 0.13
N ASP A 532 40.96 -7.07 -0.16
CA ASP A 532 39.88 -7.57 0.70
C ASP A 532 39.47 -9.03 0.36
N ALA A 533 38.63 -9.62 1.23
CA ALA A 533 38.20 -11.01 1.12
C ALA A 533 37.40 -11.32 -0.18
N THR A 534 36.73 -10.34 -0.77
CA THR A 534 35.94 -10.51 -2.00
C THR A 534 36.82 -10.70 -3.23
N LYS A 535 38.12 -10.36 -3.16
CA LYS A 535 39.07 -10.46 -4.29
C LYS A 535 39.77 -11.81 -4.43
N LEU A 536 39.54 -12.73 -3.49
CA LEU A 536 40.15 -14.07 -3.49
C LEU A 536 41.69 -14.08 -3.64
N ASN A 537 42.38 -13.03 -3.18
CA ASN A 537 43.85 -12.95 -3.26
C ASN A 537 44.56 -14.12 -2.54
N HIS A 538 43.96 -14.66 -1.48
CA HIS A 538 44.46 -15.88 -0.81
C HIS A 538 44.48 -17.10 -1.74
N VAL A 539 43.48 -17.24 -2.61
CA VAL A 539 43.42 -18.30 -3.63
C VAL A 539 44.53 -18.11 -4.67
N LEU A 540 44.78 -16.87 -5.10
CA LEU A 540 45.90 -16.57 -6.01
C LEU A 540 47.25 -16.88 -5.37
N VAL A 541 47.44 -16.57 -4.08
CA VAL A 541 48.68 -16.90 -3.37
C VAL A 541 48.87 -18.42 -3.26
N ASP A 542 47.82 -19.20 -2.98
CA ASP A 542 47.90 -20.67 -2.96
C ASP A 542 48.20 -21.24 -4.36
N ALA A 543 47.48 -20.78 -5.39
CA ALA A 543 47.72 -21.19 -6.76
C ALA A 543 49.15 -20.84 -7.22
N TRP A 544 49.66 -19.65 -6.84
CA TRP A 544 51.03 -19.25 -7.13
C TRP A 544 52.04 -20.24 -6.56
N ALA A 545 51.89 -20.63 -5.28
CA ALA A 545 52.73 -21.61 -4.61
C ALA A 545 52.66 -23.01 -5.25
N ARG A 546 51.49 -23.42 -5.73
CA ARG A 546 51.26 -24.74 -6.34
C ARG A 546 51.62 -24.80 -7.83
N SER A 547 51.76 -23.65 -8.49
CA SER A 547 51.98 -23.56 -9.93
C SER A 547 53.42 -23.87 -10.36
N GLY A 548 54.39 -23.77 -9.46
CA GLY A 548 55.82 -23.82 -9.80
C GLY A 548 56.38 -22.50 -10.35
N LEU A 549 55.53 -21.48 -10.60
CA LEU A 549 55.98 -20.12 -10.91
C LEU A 549 56.64 -19.47 -9.69
N SER A 550 56.24 -19.87 -8.47
CA SER A 550 56.88 -19.42 -7.23
C SER A 550 58.35 -19.80 -7.14
N ASP A 551 58.80 -20.87 -7.82
CA ASP A 551 60.19 -21.36 -7.82
C ASP A 551 61.01 -20.85 -9.02
N ASP A 552 60.35 -20.35 -10.07
CA ASP A 552 61.01 -19.78 -11.26
C ASP A 552 61.56 -18.38 -10.94
N VAL A 553 62.88 -18.22 -11.04
CA VAL A 553 63.56 -16.94 -10.80
C VAL A 553 63.18 -15.85 -11.80
N LYS A 554 62.57 -16.23 -12.93
CA LYS A 554 62.04 -15.30 -13.94
C LYS A 554 60.56 -14.99 -13.72
N CYS A 555 59.96 -15.29 -12.58
CA CYS A 555 58.56 -15.01 -12.30
C CYS A 555 58.41 -14.14 -11.04
N ARG A 556 57.59 -13.09 -11.11
CA ARG A 556 57.19 -12.28 -9.94
C ARG A 556 55.68 -12.14 -9.84
N LEU A 557 55.19 -12.10 -8.61
CA LEU A 557 53.80 -11.79 -8.29
C LEU A 557 53.73 -10.43 -7.57
N VAL A 558 52.92 -9.51 -8.07
CA VAL A 558 52.78 -8.18 -7.48
C VAL A 558 51.31 -7.86 -7.23
N PHE A 559 51.00 -7.51 -5.99
CA PHE A 559 49.72 -6.93 -5.60
C PHE A 559 49.84 -5.40 -5.64
N VAL A 560 49.15 -4.80 -6.60
CA VAL A 560 49.16 -3.37 -6.89
C VAL A 560 47.91 -2.73 -6.29
N GLY A 561 48.01 -2.24 -5.05
CA GLY A 561 46.87 -1.66 -4.34
C GLY A 561 47.06 -1.54 -2.83
N GLY A 562 46.07 -0.92 -2.18
CA GLY A 562 46.10 -0.62 -0.74
C GLY A 562 46.07 -1.87 0.14
N GLU A 563 46.80 -1.79 1.26
CA GLU A 563 46.85 -2.86 2.25
C GLU A 563 45.54 -3.01 3.02
N ASP A 564 45.11 -4.25 3.23
CA ASP A 564 44.02 -4.56 4.14
C ASP A 564 44.57 -4.78 5.57
N ASN A 565 44.08 -3.99 6.52
CA ASN A 565 44.40 -4.09 7.94
C ASN A 565 43.45 -5.04 8.70
N SER A 566 42.45 -5.60 8.02
CA SER A 566 41.55 -6.60 8.58
C SER A 566 42.29 -7.89 8.94
N GLU A 567 41.57 -8.81 9.59
CA GLU A 567 42.07 -10.15 9.87
C GLU A 567 42.47 -10.91 8.59
N TYR A 568 41.70 -10.75 7.52
CA TYR A 568 42.00 -11.36 6.22
C TYR A 568 43.35 -10.88 5.67
N GLY A 569 43.57 -9.56 5.66
CA GLY A 569 44.84 -8.99 5.21
C GLY A 569 46.04 -9.44 6.06
N ARG A 570 45.86 -9.59 7.38
CA ARG A 570 46.90 -10.15 8.27
C ARG A 570 47.21 -11.61 7.94
N GLN A 571 46.19 -12.46 7.82
CA GLN A 571 46.34 -13.88 7.47
C GLN A 571 47.01 -14.04 6.10
N LEU A 572 46.62 -13.24 5.11
CA LEU A 572 47.20 -13.27 3.77
C LEU A 572 48.70 -12.95 3.81
N ARG A 573 49.12 -11.94 4.59
CA ARG A 573 50.54 -11.61 4.79
C ARG A 573 51.31 -12.74 5.48
N GLU A 574 50.73 -13.38 6.50
CA GLU A 574 51.36 -14.52 7.17
C GLU A 574 51.57 -15.69 6.21
N VAL A 575 50.59 -16.00 5.37
CA VAL A 575 50.69 -17.03 4.35
C VAL A 575 51.80 -16.68 3.35
N MET A 576 51.80 -15.46 2.81
CA MET A 576 52.83 -15.00 1.86
C MET A 576 54.24 -15.07 2.44
N ALA A 577 54.42 -14.71 3.71
CA ALA A 577 55.72 -14.73 4.37
C ALA A 577 56.28 -16.15 4.59
N ARG A 578 55.41 -17.17 4.72
CA ARG A 578 55.78 -18.57 4.94
C ARG A 578 56.07 -19.34 3.64
N LEU A 579 55.76 -18.78 2.48
CA LEU A 579 55.97 -19.44 1.19
C LEU A 579 57.44 -19.51 0.77
N ALA A 580 57.84 -20.64 0.18
CA ALA A 580 59.10 -20.74 -0.56
C ALA A 580 59.06 -19.78 -1.75
N GLY A 581 60.03 -18.85 -1.82
CA GLY A 581 60.04 -17.80 -2.84
C GLY A 581 59.30 -16.51 -2.49
N SER A 582 58.96 -16.28 -1.20
CA SER A 582 58.31 -15.05 -0.72
C SER A 582 58.98 -13.74 -1.15
N ALA A 583 60.31 -13.74 -1.39
CA ALA A 583 61.05 -12.60 -1.93
C ALA A 583 60.61 -12.17 -3.35
N ARG A 584 59.87 -13.01 -4.07
CA ARG A 584 59.32 -12.74 -5.41
C ARG A 584 57.88 -12.23 -5.39
N ILE A 585 57.29 -12.10 -4.19
CA ILE A 585 55.96 -11.52 -4.01
C ILE A 585 56.10 -10.10 -3.43
N LYS A 586 55.46 -9.12 -4.06
CA LYS A 586 55.51 -7.71 -3.63
C LYS A 586 54.09 -7.16 -3.44
N ILE A 587 53.88 -6.38 -2.39
CA ILE A 587 52.71 -5.51 -2.22
C ILE A 587 53.19 -4.07 -2.39
N THR A 588 52.56 -3.29 -3.25
CA THR A 588 53.02 -1.91 -3.53
C THR A 588 52.54 -0.89 -2.50
N GLY A 589 51.47 -1.20 -1.77
CA GLY A 589 50.64 -0.19 -1.11
C GLY A 589 49.81 0.59 -2.12
N PHE A 590 49.09 1.61 -1.64
CA PHE A 590 48.27 2.46 -2.50
C PHE A 590 49.13 3.09 -3.61
N ALA A 591 48.78 2.83 -4.87
CA ALA A 591 49.44 3.38 -6.04
C ALA A 591 48.65 4.59 -6.55
N ASP A 592 49.33 5.72 -6.76
CA ASP A 592 48.73 6.83 -7.49
C ASP A 592 48.47 6.46 -8.97
N HIS A 593 47.75 7.31 -9.69
CA HIS A 593 47.33 7.02 -11.06
C HIS A 593 48.52 6.71 -11.99
N GLU A 594 49.60 7.48 -11.91
CA GLU A 594 50.79 7.27 -12.74
C GLU A 594 51.48 5.93 -12.41
N SER A 595 51.65 5.62 -11.13
CA SER A 595 52.23 4.34 -10.69
C SER A 595 51.35 3.17 -11.11
N PHE A 596 50.03 3.30 -10.99
CA PHE A 596 49.05 2.28 -11.38
C PHE A 596 49.13 1.96 -12.89
N VAL A 597 49.13 2.98 -13.74
CA VAL A 597 49.30 2.84 -15.20
C VAL A 597 50.66 2.24 -15.56
N THR A 598 51.72 2.60 -14.83
CA THR A 598 53.06 2.02 -15.00
C THR A 598 53.04 0.51 -14.71
N TRP A 599 52.39 0.08 -13.63
CA TRP A 599 52.25 -1.35 -13.31
C TRP A 599 51.38 -2.11 -14.31
N LEU A 600 50.29 -1.51 -14.82
CA LEU A 600 49.47 -2.08 -15.89
C LEU A 600 50.30 -2.32 -17.16
N SER A 601 51.02 -1.29 -17.61
CA SER A 601 51.83 -1.35 -18.83
C SER A 601 52.97 -2.38 -18.76
N ALA A 602 53.47 -2.67 -17.55
CA ALA A 602 54.55 -3.61 -17.32
C ALA A 602 54.12 -5.09 -17.20
N ALA A 603 52.86 -5.37 -16.86
CA ALA A 603 52.39 -6.72 -16.50
C ALA A 603 52.32 -7.68 -17.70
N ASP A 604 52.70 -8.94 -17.52
CA ASP A 604 52.55 -10.02 -18.51
C ASP A 604 51.21 -10.76 -18.36
N ILE A 605 50.73 -10.87 -17.12
CA ILE A 605 49.47 -11.52 -16.76
C ILE A 605 48.83 -10.70 -15.65
N ALA A 606 47.53 -10.45 -15.76
CA ALA A 606 46.72 -9.91 -14.69
C ALA A 606 45.78 -10.99 -14.14
N VAL A 607 45.52 -10.98 -12.84
CA VAL A 607 44.53 -11.87 -12.19
C VAL A 607 43.56 -11.02 -11.38
N GLN A 608 42.29 -11.00 -11.79
CA GLN A 608 41.22 -10.28 -11.10
C GLN A 608 40.09 -11.24 -10.77
N LEU A 609 40.18 -11.88 -9.61
CA LEU A 609 39.17 -12.81 -9.11
C LEU A 609 38.15 -12.09 -8.25
N ARG A 610 36.92 -12.62 -8.19
CA ARG A 610 35.86 -12.11 -7.32
C ARG A 610 34.98 -13.22 -6.74
N THR A 611 34.40 -12.90 -5.59
CA THR A 611 33.23 -13.58 -5.04
C THR A 611 32.24 -12.54 -4.53
N MET A 612 30.98 -12.94 -4.36
CA MET A 612 29.94 -12.08 -3.77
C MET A 612 29.75 -10.75 -4.51
N SER A 613 29.83 -10.72 -5.85
CA SER A 613 29.57 -9.50 -6.63
C SER A 613 28.16 -8.97 -6.41
N ARG A 614 28.05 -7.67 -6.17
CA ARG A 614 26.84 -6.94 -5.76
C ARG A 614 26.32 -6.01 -6.85
N GLY A 615 26.59 -6.36 -8.10
CA GLY A 615 26.19 -5.57 -9.27
C GLY A 615 27.19 -4.46 -9.64
N GLU A 616 28.37 -4.42 -9.03
CA GLU A 616 29.44 -3.49 -9.39
C GLU A 616 30.24 -3.97 -10.60
N THR A 617 30.63 -3.05 -11.49
CA THR A 617 31.53 -3.37 -12.61
C THR A 617 32.98 -3.07 -12.25
N SER A 618 33.89 -3.98 -12.58
CA SER A 618 35.30 -3.85 -12.21
C SER A 618 36.08 -2.99 -13.21
N ARG A 619 36.25 -1.70 -12.90
CA ARG A 619 37.08 -0.76 -13.71
C ARG A 619 38.43 -1.36 -14.11
N THR A 620 39.12 -1.99 -13.16
CA THR A 620 40.45 -2.58 -13.39
C THR A 620 40.48 -3.72 -14.41
N VAL A 621 39.38 -4.47 -14.58
CA VAL A 621 39.31 -5.49 -15.63
C VAL A 621 39.35 -4.80 -16.99
N LEU A 622 38.60 -3.71 -17.15
CA LEU A 622 38.61 -2.94 -18.38
C LEU A 622 39.95 -2.22 -18.59
N ASP A 623 40.61 -1.74 -17.53
CA ASP A 623 41.96 -1.18 -17.62
C ASP A 623 42.97 -2.23 -18.13
N CYS A 624 42.93 -3.46 -17.61
CA CYS A 624 43.79 -4.55 -18.09
C CYS A 624 43.55 -4.84 -19.58
N LEU A 625 42.29 -4.92 -20.00
CA LEU A 625 41.93 -5.13 -21.40
C LEU A 625 42.38 -3.96 -22.29
N ALA A 626 42.22 -2.71 -21.83
CA ALA A 626 42.62 -1.52 -22.57
C ALA A 626 44.15 -1.44 -22.79
N HIS A 627 44.93 -1.89 -21.81
CA HIS A 627 46.40 -1.99 -21.88
C HIS A 627 46.90 -3.27 -22.55
N GLY A 628 46.01 -4.14 -23.06
CA GLY A 628 46.39 -5.38 -23.72
C GLY A 628 47.09 -6.38 -22.79
N VAL A 629 46.73 -6.38 -21.50
CA VAL A 629 47.27 -7.33 -20.51
C VAL A 629 46.42 -8.60 -20.53
N PRO A 630 47.00 -9.78 -20.83
CA PRO A 630 46.31 -11.07 -20.70
C PRO A 630 45.76 -11.25 -19.29
N LEU A 631 44.45 -11.52 -19.19
CA LEU A 631 43.72 -11.47 -17.93
C LEU A 631 43.11 -12.83 -17.58
N ILE A 632 43.22 -13.21 -16.30
CA ILE A 632 42.45 -14.31 -15.70
C ILE A 632 41.36 -13.71 -14.79
N VAL A 633 40.12 -14.15 -14.98
CA VAL A 633 38.97 -13.84 -14.11
C VAL A 633 38.17 -15.11 -13.83
N ASN A 634 37.30 -15.11 -12.84
CA ASN A 634 36.24 -16.12 -12.69
C ASN A 634 34.87 -15.53 -13.08
N ALA A 635 33.93 -16.39 -13.48
CA ALA A 635 32.61 -15.99 -14.00
C ALA A 635 31.64 -15.48 -12.91
N ASN A 636 32.10 -14.63 -11.98
CA ASN A 636 31.30 -14.07 -10.91
C ASN A 636 30.70 -12.71 -11.31
N GLY A 637 29.39 -12.56 -11.14
CA GLY A 637 28.68 -11.31 -11.41
C GLY A 637 28.92 -10.77 -12.83
N PRO A 638 29.23 -9.47 -13.01
CA PRO A 638 29.46 -8.90 -14.35
C PRO A 638 30.62 -9.50 -15.12
N MET A 639 31.56 -10.22 -14.47
CA MET A 639 32.69 -10.85 -15.16
C MET A 639 32.26 -12.03 -16.03
N ALA A 640 31.10 -12.63 -15.76
CA ALA A 640 30.54 -13.68 -16.58
C ALA A 640 30.22 -13.20 -18.02
N GLU A 641 29.92 -11.91 -18.20
CA GLU A 641 29.45 -11.33 -19.46
C GLU A 641 30.55 -11.09 -20.50
N TYR A 642 31.82 -11.07 -20.10
CA TYR A 642 32.91 -10.83 -21.05
C TYR A 642 33.06 -12.00 -22.02
N PRO A 643 33.38 -11.79 -23.31
CA PRO A 643 33.64 -12.90 -24.24
C PRO A 643 34.78 -13.81 -23.77
N ASP A 644 34.65 -15.13 -24.01
CA ASP A 644 35.67 -16.12 -23.60
C ASP A 644 36.96 -16.05 -24.43
N ASP A 645 36.94 -15.32 -25.54
CA ASP A 645 38.03 -15.23 -26.50
C ASP A 645 38.95 -14.02 -26.27
N ILE A 646 38.61 -13.13 -25.32
CA ILE A 646 39.40 -11.94 -24.95
C ILE A 646 40.12 -12.06 -23.61
N LEU A 647 39.80 -13.07 -22.79
CA LEU A 647 40.39 -13.34 -21.49
C LEU A 647 40.35 -14.83 -21.15
N THR A 648 41.08 -15.26 -20.11
CA THR A 648 40.93 -16.61 -19.56
C THR A 648 39.89 -16.58 -18.44
N LYS A 649 38.73 -17.21 -18.69
CA LYS A 649 37.62 -17.25 -17.72
C LYS A 649 37.54 -18.59 -17.00
N LEU A 650 37.57 -18.55 -15.67
CA LEU A 650 37.27 -19.69 -14.80
C LEU A 650 35.76 -19.76 -14.53
N ALA A 651 35.26 -20.94 -14.09
CA ALA A 651 33.90 -21.07 -13.57
C ALA A 651 33.68 -20.14 -12.35
N ASP A 652 32.43 -19.81 -12.03
CA ASP A 652 32.11 -18.93 -10.89
C ASP A 652 32.67 -19.50 -9.58
N GLU A 653 32.27 -20.75 -9.28
CA GLU A 653 32.90 -21.63 -8.30
C GLU A 653 33.98 -22.46 -8.99
N PHE A 654 35.24 -22.31 -8.58
CA PHE A 654 36.39 -23.00 -9.17
C PHE A 654 37.33 -23.53 -8.08
N GLU A 655 38.08 -24.58 -8.41
CA GLU A 655 39.09 -25.12 -7.53
C GLU A 655 40.43 -24.42 -7.75
N VAL A 656 41.30 -24.38 -6.74
CA VAL A 656 42.62 -23.73 -6.85
C VAL A 656 43.44 -24.30 -8.02
N ASP A 657 43.28 -25.59 -8.31
CA ASP A 657 43.97 -26.26 -9.43
C ASP A 657 43.57 -25.71 -10.80
N ASP A 658 42.34 -25.21 -10.96
CA ASP A 658 41.90 -24.55 -12.21
C ASP A 658 42.71 -23.27 -12.46
N LEU A 659 42.92 -22.47 -11.41
CA LEU A 659 43.75 -21.27 -11.47
C LEU A 659 45.22 -21.62 -11.70
N VAL A 660 45.73 -22.71 -11.10
CA VAL A 660 47.09 -23.22 -11.36
C VAL A 660 47.27 -23.56 -12.83
N VAL A 661 46.30 -24.26 -13.44
CA VAL A 661 46.33 -24.61 -14.86
C VAL A 661 46.31 -23.35 -15.73
N ALA A 662 45.46 -22.37 -15.42
CA ALA A 662 45.39 -21.10 -16.14
C ALA A 662 46.72 -20.32 -16.09
N LEU A 663 47.32 -20.19 -14.89
CA LEU A 663 48.62 -19.53 -14.70
C LEU A 663 49.74 -20.23 -15.48
N ARG A 664 49.81 -21.57 -15.43
CA ARG A 664 50.81 -22.36 -16.17
C ARG A 664 50.64 -22.20 -17.68
N ARG A 665 49.40 -22.24 -18.16
CA ARG A 665 49.08 -22.07 -19.58
C ARG A 665 49.52 -20.70 -20.08
N LEU A 666 49.09 -19.63 -19.40
CA LEU A 666 49.52 -18.27 -19.77
C LEU A 666 51.01 -18.05 -19.59
N ARG A 667 51.71 -18.74 -18.68
CA ARG A 667 53.17 -18.66 -18.56
C ARG A 667 53.90 -19.36 -19.71
N ALA A 668 53.40 -20.50 -20.17
CA ALA A 668 54.04 -21.32 -21.20
C ALA A 668 53.74 -20.85 -22.63
N ASP A 669 52.52 -20.39 -22.88
CA ASP A 669 52.02 -20.05 -24.21
C ASP A 669 52.14 -18.54 -24.51
N THR A 670 53.22 -18.16 -25.20
CA THR A 670 53.45 -16.75 -25.57
C THR A 670 52.50 -16.29 -26.66
N SER A 671 52.15 -17.15 -27.62
CA SER A 671 51.21 -16.81 -28.69
C SER A 671 49.82 -16.50 -28.15
N LEU A 672 49.35 -17.26 -27.15
CA LEU A 672 48.09 -16.96 -26.47
C LEU A 672 48.13 -15.61 -25.75
N ARG A 673 49.24 -15.27 -25.06
CA ARG A 673 49.39 -13.95 -24.42
C ARG A 673 49.34 -12.82 -25.45
N GLU A 674 50.03 -12.96 -26.58
CA GLU A 674 50.02 -11.97 -27.65
C GLU A 674 48.62 -11.82 -28.28
N GLU A 675 47.92 -12.93 -28.50
CA GLU A 675 46.56 -12.93 -29.03
C GLU A 675 45.57 -12.21 -28.10
N LEU A 676 45.58 -12.54 -26.81
CA LEU A 676 44.75 -11.88 -25.81
C LEU A 676 45.10 -10.38 -25.68
N GLY A 677 46.39 -10.05 -25.78
CA GLY A 677 46.85 -8.65 -25.73
C GLY A 677 46.42 -7.80 -26.92
N VAL A 678 46.07 -8.41 -28.06
CA VAL A 678 45.47 -7.71 -29.22
C VAL A 678 43.95 -7.67 -29.11
N ARG A 679 43.32 -8.77 -28.68
CA ARG A 679 41.85 -8.88 -28.62
C ARG A 679 41.22 -8.00 -27.53
N GLY A 680 41.88 -7.85 -26.38
CA GLY A 680 41.41 -6.99 -25.30
C GLY A 680 41.18 -5.53 -25.72
N PRO A 681 42.19 -4.82 -26.26
CA PRO A 681 42.04 -3.44 -26.72
C PRO A 681 41.03 -3.30 -27.86
N ALA A 682 40.97 -4.28 -28.77
CA ALA A 682 39.97 -4.31 -29.84
C ALA A 682 38.54 -4.38 -29.29
N TYR A 683 38.31 -5.18 -28.25
CA TYR A 683 37.02 -5.24 -27.56
C TYR A 683 36.68 -3.91 -26.87
N ILE A 684 37.64 -3.26 -26.21
CA ILE A 684 37.44 -1.93 -25.60
C ILE A 684 37.01 -0.91 -26.65
N ALA A 685 37.70 -0.82 -27.79
CA ALA A 685 37.33 0.08 -28.89
C ALA A 685 35.97 -0.27 -29.53
N ALA A 686 35.59 -1.55 -29.54
CA ALA A 686 34.32 -1.99 -30.10
C ALA A 686 33.13 -1.70 -29.18
N VAL A 687 33.27 -1.87 -27.86
CA VAL A 687 32.14 -1.94 -26.91
C VAL A 687 32.14 -0.81 -25.88
N HIS A 688 33.31 -0.36 -25.43
CA HIS A 688 33.46 0.57 -24.30
C HIS A 688 33.89 1.98 -24.74
N GLU A 689 34.01 2.22 -26.04
CA GLU A 689 34.47 3.50 -26.60
C GLU A 689 33.64 4.70 -26.07
N PRO A 690 34.29 5.80 -25.64
CA PRO A 690 33.63 6.91 -24.96
C PRO A 690 32.43 7.53 -25.68
N HIS A 691 32.47 7.75 -27.00
CA HIS A 691 31.35 8.35 -27.73
C HIS A 691 30.14 7.41 -27.79
N LYS A 692 30.36 6.09 -27.92
CA LYS A 692 29.28 5.10 -27.83
C LYS A 692 28.61 5.10 -26.45
N THR A 693 29.41 5.15 -25.37
CA THR A 693 28.87 5.24 -24.02
C THR A 693 28.10 6.54 -23.82
N ALA A 694 28.66 7.69 -24.23
CA ALA A 694 27.98 8.98 -24.12
C ALA A 694 26.66 9.02 -24.91
N ALA A 695 26.61 8.41 -26.09
CA ALA A 695 25.36 8.27 -26.87
C ALA A 695 24.32 7.40 -26.14
N GLY A 696 24.75 6.32 -25.48
CA GLY A 696 23.89 5.50 -24.63
C GLY A 696 23.32 6.27 -23.43
N TYR A 697 24.15 7.11 -22.80
CA TYR A 697 23.71 8.05 -21.76
C TYR A 697 22.66 9.01 -22.30
N ALA A 698 22.94 9.67 -23.43
CA ALA A 698 22.01 10.62 -24.04
C ALA A 698 20.67 9.95 -24.39
N HIS A 699 20.68 8.73 -24.92
CA HIS A 699 19.47 7.98 -25.21
C HIS A 699 18.63 7.70 -23.95
N ALA A 700 19.26 7.25 -22.86
CA ALA A 700 18.57 6.98 -21.60
C ALA A 700 18.05 8.27 -20.92
N ILE A 701 18.83 9.35 -20.96
CA ILE A 701 18.45 10.67 -20.42
C ILE A 701 17.27 11.23 -21.21
N GLU A 702 17.39 11.32 -22.53
CA GLU A 702 16.33 11.90 -23.37
C GLU A 702 15.08 11.04 -23.39
N GLY A 703 15.19 9.71 -23.36
CA GLY A 703 14.04 8.80 -23.25
C GLY A 703 13.22 9.08 -21.98
N ALA A 704 13.90 9.24 -20.84
CA ALA A 704 13.26 9.53 -19.56
C ALA A 704 12.59 10.92 -19.54
N PHE A 705 13.29 11.96 -19.95
CA PHE A 705 12.77 13.33 -19.85
C PHE A 705 11.77 13.71 -20.94
N ASN A 706 11.72 12.98 -22.07
CA ASN A 706 10.72 13.19 -23.12
C ASN A 706 9.44 12.36 -22.93
N ALA A 707 9.37 11.48 -21.92
CA ALA A 707 8.13 10.80 -21.56
C ALA A 707 7.03 11.82 -21.18
N ALA A 708 5.79 11.56 -21.60
CA ALA A 708 4.67 12.48 -21.44
C ALA A 708 4.39 12.79 -19.95
N ASP A 709 4.45 11.78 -19.09
CA ASP A 709 4.19 11.89 -17.65
C ASP A 709 5.31 12.64 -16.91
N THR A 710 6.56 12.40 -17.29
CA THR A 710 7.72 13.12 -16.72
C THR A 710 7.69 14.62 -17.05
N ARG A 711 7.36 14.98 -18.31
CA ARG A 711 7.20 16.40 -18.70
C ARG A 711 6.07 17.09 -17.92
N ARG A 712 4.98 16.36 -17.67
CA ARG A 712 3.83 16.82 -16.90
C ARG A 712 4.20 17.07 -15.45
N MET A 713 4.89 16.12 -14.82
CA MET A 713 5.38 16.22 -13.45
C MET A 713 6.33 17.39 -13.23
N LYS A 714 7.36 17.54 -14.09
CA LYS A 714 8.33 18.64 -13.97
C LYS A 714 7.66 20.00 -13.99
N ARG A 715 6.73 20.20 -14.95
CA ARG A 715 5.94 21.43 -15.03
C ARG A 715 5.15 21.67 -13.75
N SER A 716 4.50 20.62 -13.25
CA SER A 716 3.66 20.65 -12.05
C SER A 716 4.43 21.07 -10.80
N LEU A 717 5.60 20.47 -10.59
CA LEU A 717 6.44 20.76 -9.44
C LEU A 717 7.11 22.15 -9.57
N ALA A 718 7.61 22.52 -10.76
CA ALA A 718 8.18 23.85 -11.01
C ALA A 718 7.17 24.98 -10.75
N GLU A 719 5.92 24.82 -11.22
CA GLU A 719 4.83 25.76 -10.96
C GLU A 719 4.48 25.85 -9.46
N PHE A 720 4.51 24.72 -8.75
CA PHE A 720 4.29 24.68 -7.31
C PHE A 720 5.38 25.46 -6.55
N TRP A 721 6.66 25.17 -6.79
CA TRP A 721 7.76 25.81 -6.06
C TRP A 721 7.88 27.31 -6.37
N ALA A 722 7.61 27.72 -7.61
CA ALA A 722 7.57 29.12 -7.99
C ALA A 722 6.47 29.92 -7.25
N ARG A 723 5.36 29.26 -6.92
CA ARG A 723 4.20 29.87 -6.25
C ARG A 723 4.29 29.82 -4.72
N TYR A 724 5.03 28.87 -4.16
CA TYR A 724 5.27 28.74 -2.70
C TYR A 724 6.77 28.85 -2.34
N PRO A 725 7.43 29.99 -2.63
CA PRO A 725 8.87 30.15 -2.37
C PRO A 725 9.23 30.17 -0.88
N GLN A 726 8.24 30.28 0.02
CA GLN A 726 8.39 30.35 1.48
C GLN A 726 7.91 29.09 2.24
N SER A 727 7.47 28.02 1.54
CA SER A 727 7.05 26.79 2.21
C SER A 727 8.21 26.14 2.97
N THR A 728 7.93 25.58 4.15
CA THR A 728 8.93 24.83 4.93
C THR A 728 9.43 23.62 4.14
N ALA A 729 10.64 23.13 4.47
CA ALA A 729 11.21 21.94 3.85
C ALA A 729 10.24 20.75 3.94
N ASP A 730 9.65 20.52 5.11
CA ASP A 730 8.70 19.43 5.35
C ASP A 730 7.48 19.44 4.42
N VAL A 731 6.93 20.62 4.12
CA VAL A 731 5.76 20.75 3.22
C VAL A 731 6.17 20.52 1.77
N ARG A 732 7.39 20.95 1.38
CA ARG A 732 7.93 20.66 0.04
C ARG A 732 8.19 19.17 -0.14
N ASP A 733 8.75 18.53 0.87
CA ASP A 733 9.11 17.12 0.85
C ASP A 733 7.86 16.25 0.78
N ALA A 734 6.85 16.53 1.62
CA ALA A 734 5.58 15.79 1.59
C ALA A 734 4.82 15.96 0.26
N ALA A 735 4.79 17.17 -0.30
CA ALA A 735 4.13 17.44 -1.58
C ALA A 735 4.87 16.79 -2.76
N ALA A 736 6.20 16.89 -2.80
CA ALA A 736 7.03 16.26 -3.82
C ALA A 736 6.93 14.74 -3.75
N GLN A 737 6.98 14.16 -2.55
CA GLN A 737 6.80 12.72 -2.33
C GLN A 737 5.42 12.25 -2.82
N SER A 738 4.35 12.98 -2.49
CA SER A 738 2.99 12.62 -2.93
C SER A 738 2.84 12.66 -4.45
N VAL A 739 3.42 13.66 -5.11
CA VAL A 739 3.44 13.75 -6.58
C VAL A 739 4.32 12.66 -7.19
N ALA A 740 5.46 12.36 -6.59
CA ALA A 740 6.36 11.30 -7.03
C ALA A 740 5.68 9.92 -6.96
N GLU A 741 5.00 9.63 -5.85
CA GLU A 741 4.25 8.39 -5.64
C GLU A 741 3.09 8.22 -6.62
N LEU A 742 2.49 9.32 -7.09
CA LEU A 742 1.38 9.30 -8.05
C LEU A 742 1.83 9.27 -9.52
N VAL A 743 3.06 9.67 -9.85
CA VAL A 743 3.49 9.93 -11.23
C VAL A 743 4.75 9.15 -11.68
N ILE A 744 5.66 8.76 -10.78
CA ILE A 744 7.03 8.37 -11.18
C ILE A 744 7.28 6.87 -11.25
N ALA A 745 6.55 6.02 -10.51
CA ALA A 745 7.02 4.65 -10.33
C ALA A 745 5.94 3.58 -10.21
N PRO A 746 6.16 2.38 -10.80
CA PRO A 746 5.43 1.19 -10.39
C PRO A 746 5.69 0.98 -8.89
N ARG A 747 4.61 0.72 -8.14
CA ARG A 747 4.71 0.23 -6.76
C ARG A 747 4.59 -1.28 -6.78
N LYS A 748 5.32 -1.97 -5.90
CA LYS A 748 4.97 -3.35 -5.57
C LYS A 748 3.53 -3.41 -5.04
N PRO A 749 2.65 -4.27 -5.59
CA PRO A 749 1.34 -4.49 -5.00
C PRO A 749 1.46 -5.10 -3.60
N ARG A 750 0.48 -4.83 -2.75
CA ARG A 750 0.49 -5.27 -1.35
C ARG A 750 -0.62 -6.28 -1.08
N LEU A 751 -0.29 -7.30 -0.29
CA LEU A 751 -1.24 -8.22 0.31
C LEU A 751 -1.48 -7.79 1.77
N TYR A 752 -2.61 -7.14 2.00
CA TYR A 752 -3.08 -6.76 3.31
C TYR A 752 -3.81 -7.92 3.97
N LEU A 753 -3.36 -8.30 5.15
CA LEU A 753 -3.94 -9.38 5.95
C LEU A 753 -4.68 -8.76 7.13
N ASP A 754 -6.01 -8.80 7.09
CA ASP A 754 -6.87 -8.22 8.11
C ASP A 754 -6.99 -9.15 9.33
N LEU A 755 -6.56 -8.61 10.47
CA LEU A 755 -6.45 -9.22 11.80
C LEU A 755 -7.33 -8.48 12.81
N SER A 756 -8.47 -7.95 12.38
CA SER A 756 -9.37 -7.13 13.18
C SER A 756 -9.74 -7.73 14.53
N ALA A 757 -10.13 -9.01 14.59
CA ALA A 757 -10.49 -9.65 15.85
C ALA A 757 -9.25 -9.89 16.73
N THR A 758 -8.16 -10.36 16.11
CA THR A 758 -6.90 -10.73 16.77
C THR A 758 -6.25 -9.52 17.45
N VAL A 759 -6.19 -8.38 16.76
CA VAL A 759 -5.59 -7.13 17.27
C VAL A 759 -6.42 -6.52 18.41
N ARG A 760 -7.74 -6.71 18.41
CA ARG A 760 -8.64 -6.08 19.40
C ARG A 760 -8.70 -6.86 20.72
N ASN A 761 -8.89 -8.18 20.64
CA ASN A 761 -9.29 -8.97 21.81
C ASN A 761 -8.30 -10.08 22.17
N ASP A 762 -7.48 -10.55 21.22
CA ASP A 762 -6.58 -11.71 21.34
C ASP A 762 -7.13 -12.82 22.25
N LEU A 763 -8.32 -13.33 21.91
CA LEU A 763 -9.06 -14.31 22.73
C LEU A 763 -8.40 -15.69 22.75
N LYS A 764 -7.27 -15.86 22.05
CA LYS A 764 -6.51 -17.08 21.83
C LYS A 764 -7.35 -18.21 21.24
N THR A 765 -8.25 -17.85 20.32
CA THR A 765 -9.09 -18.84 19.62
C THR A 765 -8.30 -19.63 18.58
N GLY A 766 -8.87 -20.75 18.12
CA GLY A 766 -8.30 -21.53 17.01
C GLY A 766 -8.16 -20.71 15.72
N ILE A 767 -9.14 -19.85 15.41
CA ILE A 767 -9.10 -18.95 14.24
C ILE A 767 -7.97 -17.93 14.35
N GLU A 768 -7.80 -17.31 15.51
CA GLU A 768 -6.70 -16.36 15.73
C GLU A 768 -5.33 -17.05 15.67
N ARG A 769 -5.21 -18.30 16.15
CA ARG A 769 -3.98 -19.10 16.00
C ARG A 769 -3.64 -19.35 14.53
N VAL A 770 -4.65 -19.68 13.71
CA VAL A 770 -4.49 -19.81 12.25
C VAL A 770 -4.02 -18.50 11.64
N ALA A 771 -4.70 -17.39 11.95
CA ALA A 771 -4.38 -16.07 11.41
C ALA A 771 -2.93 -15.66 11.76
N ARG A 772 -2.51 -15.82 13.03
CA ARG A 772 -1.14 -15.55 13.47
C ARG A 772 -0.10 -16.38 12.73
N SER A 773 -0.33 -17.67 12.61
CA SER A 773 0.62 -18.59 11.97
C SER A 773 0.76 -18.28 10.48
N LEU A 774 -0.37 -18.03 9.79
CA LEU A 774 -0.37 -17.68 8.38
C LEU A 774 0.33 -16.33 8.12
N VAL A 775 0.02 -15.30 8.92
CA VAL A 775 0.68 -13.99 8.83
C VAL A 775 2.18 -14.13 9.03
N ARG A 776 2.62 -14.83 10.08
CA ARG A 776 4.04 -15.01 10.37
C ARG A 776 4.77 -15.60 9.17
N GLU A 777 4.27 -16.71 8.62
CA GLU A 777 4.91 -17.36 7.48
C GLU A 777 4.87 -16.50 6.21
N LEU A 778 3.77 -15.79 5.93
CA LEU A 778 3.69 -14.87 4.80
C LEU A 778 4.61 -13.65 4.94
N LEU A 779 4.90 -13.21 6.17
CA LEU A 779 5.86 -12.13 6.42
C LEU A 779 7.30 -12.58 6.16
N LEU A 780 7.63 -13.84 6.48
CA LEU A 780 8.95 -14.44 6.27
C LEU A 780 9.17 -14.85 4.81
N GLU A 781 8.15 -15.43 4.19
CA GLU A 781 8.12 -15.86 2.79
C GLU A 781 6.96 -15.21 2.02
N PRO A 782 7.07 -13.91 1.68
CA PRO A 782 6.01 -13.21 0.96
C PRO A 782 5.85 -13.78 -0.47
N PRO A 783 4.62 -13.75 -1.03
CA PRO A 783 4.38 -14.15 -2.41
C PRO A 783 5.23 -13.33 -3.39
N ALA A 784 5.77 -13.96 -4.43
CA ALA A 784 6.64 -13.29 -5.38
C ALA A 784 5.95 -12.06 -6.03
N GLY A 785 6.60 -10.89 -5.92
CA GLY A 785 6.10 -9.62 -6.45
C GLY A 785 5.15 -8.86 -5.52
N PHE A 786 4.87 -9.38 -4.31
CA PHE A 786 4.01 -8.72 -3.33
C PHE A 786 4.78 -8.39 -2.05
N ASP A 787 4.44 -7.26 -1.43
CA ASP A 787 4.75 -7.02 -0.02
C ASP A 787 3.56 -7.45 0.85
N VAL A 788 3.82 -8.12 1.96
CA VAL A 788 2.78 -8.56 2.91
C VAL A 788 2.68 -7.54 4.05
N VAL A 789 1.47 -7.08 4.35
CA VAL A 789 1.21 -6.05 5.36
C VAL A 789 0.08 -6.48 6.29
N PRO A 790 0.35 -6.72 7.57
CA PRO A 790 -0.69 -6.93 8.57
C PRO A 790 -1.53 -5.66 8.73
N ALA A 791 -2.85 -5.81 8.78
CA ALA A 791 -3.80 -4.70 8.83
C ALA A 791 -4.97 -5.04 9.75
N TYR A 792 -5.79 -4.04 10.07
CA TYR A 792 -7.02 -4.22 10.83
C TYR A 792 -8.04 -3.13 10.48
N LEU A 793 -9.33 -3.42 10.68
CA LEU A 793 -10.42 -2.47 10.56
C LEU A 793 -10.48 -1.57 11.79
N SER A 794 -10.48 -0.26 11.57
CA SER A 794 -10.70 0.76 12.59
C SER A 794 -11.94 1.59 12.27
N GLU A 795 -12.61 2.04 13.32
CA GLU A 795 -13.72 2.99 13.23
C GLU A 795 -13.32 4.24 14.02
N ASP A 796 -13.28 5.38 13.34
CA ASP A 796 -12.95 6.68 13.93
C ASP A 796 -14.08 7.67 13.60
N ASN A 797 -14.88 8.07 14.59
CA ASN A 797 -15.96 9.06 14.46
C ASN A 797 -16.99 8.73 13.35
N GLY A 798 -17.44 7.48 13.31
CA GLY A 798 -18.36 6.94 12.31
C GLY A 798 -17.72 6.59 10.97
N VAL A 799 -16.40 6.75 10.83
CA VAL A 799 -15.68 6.48 9.58
C VAL A 799 -14.90 5.17 9.68
N TRP A 800 -15.23 4.22 8.82
CA TRP A 800 -14.54 2.94 8.72
C TRP A 800 -13.31 3.03 7.80
N ARG A 801 -12.17 2.54 8.28
CA ARG A 801 -10.89 2.51 7.56
C ARG A 801 -10.13 1.22 7.82
N VAL A 802 -9.17 0.92 6.95
CA VAL A 802 -8.15 -0.09 7.20
C VAL A 802 -6.89 0.63 7.71
N ARG A 803 -6.29 0.12 8.79
CA ARG A 803 -5.01 0.60 9.34
C ARG A 803 -3.98 -0.52 9.30
N ARG A 804 -2.70 -0.17 9.22
CA ARG A 804 -1.61 -1.13 9.42
C ARG A 804 -1.61 -1.60 10.87
N ALA A 805 -1.35 -2.89 11.10
CA ALA A 805 -1.26 -3.49 12.43
C ALA A 805 0.20 -3.56 12.91
N GLN A 806 0.94 -2.45 12.82
CA GLN A 806 2.36 -2.44 13.14
C GLN A 806 2.64 -2.51 14.64
N ARG A 807 1.80 -1.86 15.47
CA ARG A 807 1.92 -1.96 16.94
C ARG A 807 1.74 -3.40 17.41
N TYR A 808 0.79 -4.12 16.81
CA TYR A 808 0.59 -5.54 17.06
C TYR A 808 1.81 -6.36 16.66
N LEU A 809 2.36 -6.11 15.47
CA LEU A 809 3.52 -6.82 14.95
C LEU A 809 4.79 -6.57 15.79
N ALA A 810 5.04 -5.32 16.19
CA ALA A 810 6.20 -4.94 17.02
C ALA A 810 6.21 -5.62 18.40
N ALA A 811 5.04 -6.04 18.89
CA ALA A 811 4.91 -6.79 20.14
C ALA A 811 5.20 -8.30 19.98
N GLN A 812 5.43 -8.78 18.76
CA GLN A 812 5.67 -10.19 18.48
C GLN A 812 7.17 -10.54 18.44
N PRO A 813 7.57 -11.72 18.95
CA PRO A 813 8.93 -12.23 18.84
C PRO A 813 9.48 -12.24 17.40
N GLY A 814 10.67 -11.68 17.20
CA GLY A 814 11.35 -11.58 15.91
C GLY A 814 10.95 -10.36 15.06
N PHE A 815 10.01 -9.53 15.52
CA PHE A 815 9.57 -8.31 14.83
C PHE A 815 9.71 -7.05 15.70
N GLU A 816 10.54 -7.09 16.74
CA GLU A 816 10.73 -6.01 17.71
C GLU A 816 11.28 -4.72 17.09
N LEU A 817 11.90 -4.80 15.92
CA LEU A 817 12.44 -3.66 15.17
C LEU A 817 11.39 -2.95 14.28
N VAL A 818 10.14 -3.42 14.28
CA VAL A 818 9.05 -2.79 13.52
C VAL A 818 8.62 -1.48 14.19
N ASP A 819 8.41 -0.44 13.38
CA ASP A 819 7.85 0.83 13.84
C ASP A 819 6.43 0.63 14.39
N SER A 820 6.16 1.10 15.61
CA SER A 820 4.90 0.89 16.32
C SER A 820 3.73 1.78 15.89
N GLN A 821 3.86 2.53 14.78
CA GLN A 821 2.83 3.45 14.28
C GLN A 821 1.82 2.79 13.31
N ASP A 822 0.54 2.85 13.67
CA ASP A 822 -0.58 2.27 12.89
C ASP A 822 -1.24 3.32 11.96
N ASP A 823 -0.63 3.51 10.79
CA ASP A 823 -1.14 4.46 9.78
C ASP A 823 -2.33 3.92 8.98
N ILE A 824 -3.14 4.85 8.45
CA ILE A 824 -4.25 4.56 7.54
C ILE A 824 -3.70 3.98 6.23
N VAL A 825 -4.35 2.92 5.76
CA VAL A 825 -4.06 2.30 4.46
C VAL A 825 -4.88 2.98 3.37
N VAL A 826 -4.19 3.43 2.32
CA VAL A 826 -4.80 3.88 1.07
C VAL A 826 -4.60 2.77 0.03
N PRO A 827 -5.68 2.18 -0.51
CA PRO A 827 -5.57 1.11 -1.49
C PRO A 827 -5.07 1.64 -2.84
N ALA A 828 -4.24 0.85 -3.51
CA ALA A 828 -3.80 1.09 -4.88
C ALA A 828 -4.26 -0.05 -5.80
N SER A 829 -4.27 0.22 -7.11
CA SER A 829 -4.58 -0.82 -8.11
C SER A 829 -3.59 -1.99 -7.98
N GLY A 830 -4.12 -3.22 -7.99
CA GLY A 830 -3.34 -4.45 -7.80
C GLY A 830 -3.14 -4.88 -6.34
N ASP A 831 -3.51 -4.06 -5.35
CA ASP A 831 -3.51 -4.47 -3.95
C ASP A 831 -4.58 -5.53 -3.66
N VAL A 832 -4.37 -6.32 -2.60
CA VAL A 832 -5.32 -7.33 -2.14
C VAL A 832 -5.55 -7.17 -0.64
N LEU A 833 -6.81 -7.15 -0.21
CA LEU A 833 -7.21 -7.21 1.20
C LEU A 833 -7.87 -8.56 1.49
N ILE A 834 -7.32 -9.34 2.43
CA ILE A 834 -7.91 -10.60 2.89
C ILE A 834 -8.21 -10.55 4.38
N GLY A 835 -9.49 -10.68 4.76
CA GLY A 835 -9.93 -10.96 6.13
C GLY A 835 -9.54 -12.37 6.56
N LEU A 836 -8.65 -12.50 7.55
CA LEU A 836 -8.20 -13.80 8.05
C LEU A 836 -8.98 -14.27 9.28
N ASP A 837 -9.40 -13.35 10.14
CA ASP A 837 -10.16 -13.66 11.34
C ASP A 837 -11.66 -13.31 11.21
N LEU A 838 -12.42 -13.68 12.24
CA LEU A 838 -13.88 -13.54 12.24
C LEU A 838 -14.29 -12.32 13.06
N PHE A 839 -14.57 -11.21 12.39
CA PHE A 839 -15.10 -9.97 12.99
C PHE A 839 -16.44 -9.54 12.37
N PRO A 840 -17.55 -10.25 12.64
CA PRO A 840 -18.81 -10.11 11.90
C PRO A 840 -19.36 -8.68 11.89
N ASP A 841 -19.57 -8.10 13.07
CA ASP A 841 -20.24 -6.81 13.20
C ASP A 841 -19.46 -5.67 12.55
N GLY A 842 -18.14 -5.66 12.69
CA GLY A 842 -17.30 -4.65 12.06
C GLY A 842 -17.19 -4.80 10.56
N VAL A 843 -17.14 -6.03 10.03
CA VAL A 843 -17.18 -6.27 8.58
C VAL A 843 -18.50 -5.79 7.99
N ILE A 844 -19.63 -6.06 8.65
CA ILE A 844 -20.95 -5.58 8.24
C ILE A 844 -21.00 -4.05 8.25
N ALA A 845 -20.56 -3.42 9.35
CA ALA A 845 -20.56 -1.97 9.48
C ALA A 845 -19.65 -1.28 8.44
N ALA A 846 -18.45 -1.83 8.20
CA ALA A 846 -17.52 -1.32 7.19
C ALA A 846 -18.08 -1.47 5.76
N ALA A 847 -18.76 -2.58 5.47
CA ALA A 847 -19.44 -2.78 4.19
C ALA A 847 -20.58 -1.79 3.98
N ASN A 848 -21.42 -1.58 4.99
CA ASN A 848 -22.52 -0.61 4.95
C ASN A 848 -22.02 0.84 4.78
N TYR A 849 -20.84 1.15 5.30
CA TYR A 849 -20.15 2.43 5.05
C TYR A 849 -19.62 2.57 3.61
N GLY A 850 -19.48 1.45 2.88
CA GLY A 850 -18.95 1.42 1.51
C GLY A 850 -17.44 1.20 1.42
N LEU A 851 -16.78 0.77 2.49
CA LEU A 851 -15.31 0.60 2.53
C LEU A 851 -14.81 -0.36 1.44
N TYR A 852 -15.39 -1.55 1.34
CA TYR A 852 -14.94 -2.56 0.37
C TYR A 852 -15.27 -2.16 -1.07
N ALA A 853 -16.40 -1.49 -1.29
CA ALA A 853 -16.75 -0.94 -2.60
C ALA A 853 -15.72 0.12 -3.04
N PHE A 854 -15.25 0.97 -2.11
CA PHE A 854 -14.17 1.93 -2.36
C PHE A 854 -12.85 1.23 -2.73
N TRP A 855 -12.44 0.20 -1.97
CA TRP A 855 -11.23 -0.58 -2.27
C TRP A 855 -11.27 -1.18 -3.69
N ARG A 856 -12.41 -1.78 -4.06
CA ARG A 856 -12.62 -2.35 -5.39
C ARG A 856 -12.64 -1.28 -6.49
N ALA A 857 -13.22 -0.11 -6.23
CA ALA A 857 -13.19 1.03 -7.15
C ALA A 857 -11.77 1.58 -7.37
N CYS A 858 -10.86 1.44 -6.39
CA CYS A 858 -9.44 1.74 -6.55
C CYS A 858 -8.66 0.68 -7.35
N GLY A 859 -9.32 -0.40 -7.81
CA GLY A 859 -8.69 -1.52 -8.50
C GLY A 859 -7.96 -2.50 -7.58
N ALA A 860 -8.24 -2.46 -6.28
CA ALA A 860 -7.80 -3.49 -5.33
C ALA A 860 -8.81 -4.64 -5.28
N ARG A 861 -8.38 -5.82 -4.84
CA ARG A 861 -9.25 -6.98 -4.64
C ARG A 861 -9.54 -7.20 -3.16
N VAL A 862 -10.75 -7.61 -2.85
CA VAL A 862 -11.20 -7.89 -1.49
C VAL A 862 -11.57 -9.37 -1.37
N GLY A 863 -11.20 -10.01 -0.26
CA GLY A 863 -11.59 -11.38 0.03
C GLY A 863 -11.59 -11.71 1.51
N PHE A 864 -12.12 -12.88 1.85
CA PHE A 864 -12.21 -13.35 3.23
C PHE A 864 -11.95 -14.85 3.31
N MET A 865 -11.35 -15.27 4.41
CA MET A 865 -11.20 -16.67 4.78
C MET A 865 -12.47 -17.16 5.47
N ILE A 866 -13.03 -18.27 4.98
CA ILE A 866 -14.20 -18.93 5.55
C ILE A 866 -13.71 -20.15 6.31
N HIS A 867 -13.79 -20.07 7.65
CA HIS A 867 -13.40 -21.16 8.53
C HIS A 867 -14.46 -22.25 8.63
N ASP A 868 -15.72 -21.86 8.85
CA ASP A 868 -16.88 -22.73 8.75
C ASP A 868 -18.18 -21.92 8.63
N LEU A 869 -19.26 -22.61 8.24
CA LEU A 869 -20.63 -22.07 8.18
C LEU A 869 -21.56 -22.77 9.17
N LEU A 870 -21.01 -23.40 10.21
CA LEU A 870 -21.77 -24.17 11.19
C LEU A 870 -22.80 -23.34 11.96
N PRO A 871 -22.58 -22.04 12.29
CA PRO A 871 -23.62 -21.22 12.88
C PRO A 871 -24.90 -21.12 12.03
N ILE A 872 -24.79 -21.30 10.70
CA ILE A 872 -25.89 -21.25 9.75
C ILE A 872 -26.46 -22.66 9.52
N THR A 873 -25.60 -23.65 9.29
CA THR A 873 -26.01 -25.02 8.92
C THR A 873 -26.42 -25.87 10.11
N ARG A 874 -25.89 -25.60 11.31
CA ARG A 874 -26.13 -26.32 12.58
C ARG A 874 -26.41 -25.35 13.75
N PRO A 875 -27.44 -24.48 13.63
CA PRO A 875 -27.71 -23.42 14.60
C PRO A 875 -28.08 -23.95 16.00
N GLU A 876 -28.45 -25.23 16.13
CA GLU A 876 -28.72 -25.88 17.40
C GLU A 876 -27.51 -25.92 18.34
N PHE A 877 -26.29 -25.84 17.79
CA PHE A 877 -25.07 -25.87 18.59
C PHE A 877 -24.58 -24.52 19.05
N PHE A 878 -25.07 -23.41 18.50
CA PHE A 878 -24.56 -22.06 18.76
C PHE A 878 -25.58 -21.22 19.56
N PRO A 879 -25.17 -20.09 20.17
CA PRO A 879 -26.10 -19.17 20.82
C PRO A 879 -27.26 -18.79 19.88
N PRO A 880 -28.49 -18.58 20.38
CA PRO A 880 -29.68 -18.40 19.54
C PRO A 880 -29.56 -17.28 18.49
N TRP A 881 -28.80 -16.23 18.79
CA TRP A 881 -28.56 -15.08 17.91
C TRP A 881 -27.45 -15.30 16.87
N ALA A 882 -26.60 -16.32 17.03
CA ALA A 882 -25.41 -16.52 16.21
C ALA A 882 -25.75 -16.81 14.74
N ASN A 883 -26.84 -17.55 14.47
CA ASN A 883 -27.27 -17.84 13.10
C ASN A 883 -27.58 -16.55 12.32
N ALA A 884 -28.39 -15.65 12.90
CA ALA A 884 -28.77 -14.41 12.24
C ALA A 884 -27.57 -13.50 11.97
N SER A 885 -26.66 -13.37 12.94
CA SER A 885 -25.42 -12.59 12.81
C SER A 885 -24.49 -13.19 11.74
N HIS A 886 -24.23 -14.50 11.78
CA HIS A 886 -23.34 -15.17 10.84
C HIS A 886 -23.90 -15.20 9.42
N ALA A 887 -25.22 -15.36 9.26
CA ALA A 887 -25.88 -15.27 7.95
C ALA A 887 -25.79 -13.86 7.36
N ALA A 888 -25.98 -12.81 8.17
CA ALA A 888 -25.81 -11.43 7.73
C ALA A 888 -24.35 -11.15 7.31
N TRP A 889 -23.38 -11.63 8.09
CA TRP A 889 -21.96 -11.53 7.78
C TRP A 889 -21.61 -12.27 6.48
N PHE A 890 -22.06 -13.51 6.33
CA PHE A 890 -21.80 -14.31 5.13
C PHE A 890 -22.36 -13.66 3.87
N SER A 891 -23.61 -13.17 3.93
CA SER A 891 -24.24 -12.42 2.84
C SER A 891 -23.42 -11.16 2.48
N THR A 892 -22.97 -10.43 3.49
CA THR A 892 -22.13 -9.23 3.33
C THR A 892 -20.82 -9.55 2.64
N VAL A 893 -20.11 -10.57 3.12
CA VAL A 893 -18.84 -11.02 2.57
C VAL A 893 -19.02 -11.47 1.12
N CYS A 894 -20.08 -12.24 0.81
CA CYS A 894 -20.36 -12.66 -0.57
C CYS A 894 -20.61 -11.48 -1.51
N ALA A 895 -21.33 -10.44 -1.06
CA ALA A 895 -21.65 -9.27 -1.88
C ALA A 895 -20.45 -8.33 -2.11
N ASN A 896 -19.45 -8.35 -1.21
CA ASN A 896 -18.36 -7.37 -1.19
C ASN A 896 -16.97 -7.94 -1.54
N SER A 897 -16.90 -9.21 -1.96
CA SER A 897 -15.63 -9.90 -2.22
C SER A 897 -15.45 -10.29 -3.68
N ASP A 898 -14.20 -10.32 -4.11
CA ASP A 898 -13.76 -10.89 -5.39
C ASP A 898 -13.34 -12.37 -5.24
N LEU A 899 -12.97 -12.80 -4.03
CA LEU A 899 -12.62 -14.18 -3.72
C LEU A 899 -12.97 -14.58 -2.28
N LEU A 900 -13.22 -15.87 -2.07
CA LEU A 900 -13.36 -16.48 -0.75
C LEU A 900 -12.36 -17.63 -0.62
N VAL A 901 -11.66 -17.70 0.51
CA VAL A 901 -10.68 -18.75 0.80
C VAL A 901 -11.27 -19.72 1.81
N CYS A 902 -11.68 -20.89 1.36
CA CYS A 902 -12.22 -21.96 2.19
C CYS A 902 -11.08 -22.83 2.72
N ILE A 903 -11.16 -23.21 3.99
CA ILE A 903 -10.08 -23.96 4.67
C ILE A 903 -10.10 -25.47 4.34
N SER A 904 -11.19 -25.95 3.74
CA SER A 904 -11.39 -27.33 3.31
C SER A 904 -12.29 -27.38 2.06
N GLN A 905 -12.26 -28.50 1.35
CA GLN A 905 -13.19 -28.75 0.25
C GLN A 905 -14.62 -28.83 0.79
N HIS A 906 -14.81 -29.44 1.96
CA HIS A 906 -16.12 -29.46 2.62
C HIS A 906 -16.70 -28.06 2.86
N VAL A 907 -15.90 -27.12 3.39
CA VAL A 907 -16.35 -25.73 3.60
C VAL A 907 -16.63 -25.02 2.28
N ARG A 908 -15.84 -25.30 1.23
CA ARG A 908 -16.12 -24.78 -0.12
C ARG A 908 -17.47 -25.24 -0.63
N ASP A 909 -17.78 -26.53 -0.49
CA ASP A 909 -19.05 -27.10 -0.96
C ASP A 909 -20.24 -26.48 -0.20
N ASP A 910 -20.10 -26.28 1.11
CA ASP A 910 -21.10 -25.58 1.93
C ASP A 910 -21.31 -24.12 1.49
N VAL A 911 -20.21 -23.39 1.20
CA VAL A 911 -20.26 -22.02 0.67
C VAL A 911 -20.97 -21.99 -0.68
N GLU A 912 -20.61 -22.89 -1.59
CA GLU A 912 -21.22 -22.98 -2.94
C GLU A 912 -22.71 -23.29 -2.86
N ALA A 913 -23.10 -24.24 -2.00
CA ALA A 913 -24.51 -24.57 -1.77
C ALA A 913 -25.31 -23.37 -1.24
N LEU A 914 -24.77 -22.63 -0.27
CA LEU A 914 -25.44 -21.44 0.31
C LEU A 914 -25.51 -20.26 -0.68
N ILE A 915 -24.47 -20.01 -1.48
CA ILE A 915 -24.50 -18.99 -2.53
C ILE A 915 -25.59 -19.33 -3.55
N ASN A 916 -25.63 -20.58 -4.02
CA ASN A 916 -26.61 -21.03 -4.99
C ASN A 916 -28.06 -20.96 -4.46
N ALA A 917 -28.26 -21.20 -3.16
CA ALA A 917 -29.57 -21.13 -2.53
C ALA A 917 -30.06 -19.69 -2.33
N ASN A 918 -29.18 -18.76 -1.96
CA ASN A 918 -29.56 -17.43 -1.47
C ASN A 918 -29.30 -16.27 -2.46
N HIS A 919 -28.45 -16.47 -3.48
CA HIS A 919 -28.05 -15.41 -4.41
C HIS A 919 -28.08 -15.86 -5.89
N PRO A 920 -29.21 -16.38 -6.41
CA PRO A 920 -29.29 -16.81 -7.80
C PRO A 920 -29.11 -15.61 -8.75
N GLY A 921 -28.04 -15.64 -9.57
CA GLY A 921 -27.80 -14.67 -10.65
C GLY A 921 -26.80 -13.54 -10.34
N CYS A 922 -26.21 -13.48 -9.15
CA CYS A 922 -25.09 -12.58 -8.86
C CYS A 922 -23.76 -13.17 -9.36
N SER A 923 -22.79 -12.31 -9.74
CA SER A 923 -21.41 -12.72 -9.96
C SER A 923 -20.82 -13.22 -8.64
N ALA A 924 -20.77 -14.53 -8.44
CA ALA A 924 -20.24 -15.13 -7.22
C ALA A 924 -18.73 -14.85 -7.07
N PRO A 925 -18.23 -14.62 -5.84
CA PRO A 925 -16.81 -14.50 -5.59
C PRO A 925 -16.11 -15.81 -5.96
N ALA A 926 -14.85 -15.71 -6.37
CA ALA A 926 -14.12 -16.89 -6.78
C ALA A 926 -13.73 -17.74 -5.55
N LEU A 927 -14.14 -19.01 -5.53
CA LEU A 927 -13.89 -19.92 -4.41
C LEU A 927 -12.50 -20.57 -4.54
N LEU A 928 -11.71 -20.48 -3.49
CA LEU A 928 -10.37 -21.07 -3.36
C LEU A 928 -10.35 -22.02 -2.18
N VAL A 929 -9.53 -23.08 -2.25
CA VAL A 929 -9.32 -24.01 -1.12
C VAL A 929 -7.87 -23.92 -0.69
N SER A 930 -7.64 -23.60 0.59
CA SER A 930 -6.30 -23.58 1.18
C SER A 930 -6.33 -24.18 2.58
N HIS A 931 -5.87 -25.42 2.69
CA HIS A 931 -5.77 -26.12 3.97
C HIS A 931 -4.80 -25.45 4.94
N HIS A 932 -5.10 -25.55 6.23
CA HIS A 932 -4.24 -25.05 7.31
C HIS A 932 -2.98 -25.90 7.49
N GLY A 933 -1.90 -25.24 7.92
CA GLY A 933 -0.74 -25.91 8.47
C GLY A 933 -1.00 -26.42 9.89
N ALA A 934 -0.16 -27.33 10.40
CA ALA A 934 -0.38 -27.96 11.70
C ALA A 934 0.85 -28.10 12.61
N ASP A 935 2.03 -27.60 12.21
CA ASP A 935 3.21 -27.64 13.06
C ASP A 935 3.13 -26.60 14.19
N VAL A 936 2.94 -27.11 15.41
CA VAL A 936 2.79 -26.31 16.65
C VAL A 936 4.00 -25.40 16.95
N SER A 937 5.20 -25.73 16.47
CA SER A 937 6.41 -24.93 16.69
C SER A 937 6.44 -23.57 15.96
N ALA A 938 5.47 -23.28 15.09
CA ALA A 938 5.41 -22.06 14.29
C ALA A 938 4.54 -20.94 14.90
N SER A 939 3.98 -21.11 16.10
CA SER A 939 3.27 -20.05 16.85
C SER A 939 4.21 -19.33 17.85
N PHE A 940 3.82 -18.13 18.30
CA PHE A 940 4.57 -17.39 19.32
C PHE A 940 4.55 -18.14 20.67
N PRO A 941 5.71 -18.40 21.31
CA PRO A 941 5.78 -19.16 22.56
C PRO A 941 5.07 -18.43 23.71
N SER A 942 4.36 -19.17 24.57
CA SER A 942 3.32 -18.58 25.43
C SER A 942 3.60 -18.59 26.95
N ALA A 943 4.14 -19.67 27.55
CA ALA A 943 4.33 -19.71 29.00
C ALA A 943 5.26 -20.80 29.60
N GLY A 944 5.79 -21.77 28.83
CA GLY A 944 6.59 -22.88 29.38
C GLY A 944 5.76 -23.94 30.15
N MET A 945 6.41 -24.77 30.98
CA MET A 945 5.77 -25.91 31.69
C MET A 945 5.37 -25.55 33.14
N PRO A 946 4.11 -25.77 33.57
CA PRO A 946 3.68 -25.48 34.94
C PRO A 946 4.21 -26.49 35.98
N GLU A 947 4.32 -26.07 37.25
CA GLU A 947 4.65 -26.94 38.38
C GLU A 947 3.59 -28.06 38.54
N GLY A 948 4.03 -29.30 38.73
CA GLY A 948 3.14 -30.48 38.81
C GLY A 948 2.78 -31.13 37.46
N SER A 949 3.24 -30.58 36.34
CA SER A 949 2.99 -31.16 34.99
C SER A 949 3.52 -32.59 34.83
N THR A 950 4.62 -32.95 35.49
CA THR A 950 5.17 -34.32 35.46
C THR A 950 4.21 -35.35 36.04
N GLU A 951 3.53 -35.05 37.15
CA GLU A 951 2.61 -35.97 37.82
C GLU A 951 1.39 -36.27 36.95
N VAL A 952 0.85 -35.23 36.29
CA VAL A 952 -0.26 -35.38 35.34
C VAL A 952 0.17 -36.21 34.13
N LEU A 953 1.35 -35.93 33.55
CA LEU A 953 1.88 -36.69 32.42
C LEU A 953 2.09 -38.16 32.78
N ASP A 954 2.60 -38.46 33.97
CA ASP A 954 2.79 -39.83 34.44
C ASP A 954 1.44 -40.54 34.68
N ALA A 955 0.44 -39.83 35.21
CA ALA A 955 -0.91 -40.36 35.35
C ALA A 955 -1.57 -40.66 33.98
N ILE A 956 -1.32 -39.83 32.97
CA ILE A 956 -1.75 -40.05 31.58
C ILE A 956 -1.03 -41.28 30.99
N ARG A 957 0.26 -41.48 31.25
CA ARG A 957 1.01 -42.65 30.74
C ARG A 957 0.65 -43.97 31.44
N ALA A 958 0.15 -43.91 32.67
CA ALA A 958 -0.07 -45.09 33.51
C ALA A 958 -1.08 -46.10 32.94
N ARG A 959 -1.97 -45.67 32.02
CA ARG A 959 -3.02 -46.51 31.41
C ARG A 959 -3.47 -45.92 30.06
N PRO A 960 -4.25 -46.66 29.24
CA PRO A 960 -4.79 -46.11 28.00
C PRO A 960 -5.53 -44.78 28.20
N SER A 961 -5.02 -43.73 27.57
CA SER A 961 -5.53 -42.36 27.73
C SER A 961 -6.07 -41.80 26.43
N PHE A 962 -7.30 -41.30 26.47
CA PHE A 962 -7.98 -40.67 25.34
C PHE A 962 -7.98 -39.16 25.52
N LEU A 963 -7.37 -38.46 24.56
CA LEU A 963 -7.19 -37.02 24.57
C LEU A 963 -8.25 -36.34 23.71
N MET A 964 -8.93 -35.34 24.25
CA MET A 964 -9.78 -34.39 23.53
C MET A 964 -9.10 -33.02 23.56
N VAL A 965 -8.99 -32.35 22.42
CA VAL A 965 -8.35 -31.03 22.30
C VAL A 965 -9.32 -30.05 21.65
N GLY A 966 -9.59 -28.94 22.33
CA GLY A 966 -10.40 -27.83 21.85
C GLY A 966 -11.31 -27.23 22.93
N THR A 967 -11.81 -26.02 22.67
CA THR A 967 -12.78 -25.34 23.54
C THR A 967 -14.01 -26.22 23.78
N ILE A 968 -14.50 -26.24 25.02
CA ILE A 968 -15.72 -26.95 25.38
C ILE A 968 -16.91 -26.27 24.70
N GLU A 969 -17.44 -26.91 23.66
CA GLU A 969 -18.58 -26.45 22.87
C GLU A 969 -19.60 -27.59 22.66
N PRO A 970 -20.89 -27.27 22.41
CA PRO A 970 -21.95 -28.27 22.26
C PRO A 970 -21.68 -29.33 21.18
N ARG A 971 -21.17 -28.90 20.02
CA ARG A 971 -20.90 -29.76 18.86
C ARG A 971 -19.73 -30.73 19.05
N LYS A 972 -18.86 -30.52 20.05
CA LYS A 972 -17.57 -31.23 20.19
C LYS A 972 -17.70 -32.58 20.91
N GLY A 973 -18.92 -32.98 21.29
CA GLY A 973 -19.18 -34.30 21.88
C GLY A 973 -18.60 -34.52 23.29
N HIS A 974 -18.19 -33.46 24.01
CA HIS A 974 -17.65 -33.57 25.38
C HIS A 974 -18.62 -34.25 26.35
N LEU A 975 -19.93 -33.93 26.26
CA LEU A 975 -20.94 -34.54 27.12
C LEU A 975 -21.03 -36.06 26.87
N GLN A 976 -21.05 -36.46 25.60
CA GLN A 976 -21.07 -37.87 25.18
C GLN A 976 -19.83 -38.60 25.70
N ALA A 977 -18.65 -37.99 25.58
CA ALA A 977 -17.39 -38.54 26.06
C ALA A 977 -17.42 -38.76 27.59
N VAL A 978 -17.76 -37.73 28.37
CA VAL A 978 -17.82 -37.86 29.83
C VAL A 978 -18.81 -38.96 30.25
N GLN A 979 -20.00 -39.00 29.64
CA GLN A 979 -21.00 -40.03 29.92
C GLN A 979 -20.54 -41.45 29.52
N ALA A 980 -19.83 -41.59 28.41
CA ALA A 980 -19.28 -42.87 27.97
C ALA A 980 -18.19 -43.37 28.92
N PHE A 981 -17.28 -42.49 29.34
CA PHE A 981 -16.20 -42.84 30.26
C PHE A 981 -16.70 -43.18 31.66
N GLU A 982 -17.73 -42.50 32.18
CA GLU A 982 -18.39 -42.90 33.43
C GLU A 982 -18.93 -44.33 33.35
N ARG A 983 -19.52 -44.73 32.22
CA ARG A 983 -19.98 -46.11 31.99
C ARG A 983 -18.82 -47.11 31.90
N LEU A 984 -17.72 -46.74 31.23
CA LEU A 984 -16.52 -47.56 31.14
C LEU A 984 -15.89 -47.79 32.53
N TRP A 985 -15.78 -46.74 33.35
CA TRP A 985 -15.25 -46.84 34.70
C TRP A 985 -16.17 -47.67 35.62
N ALA A 986 -17.50 -47.50 35.51
CA ALA A 986 -18.47 -48.33 36.22
C ALA A 986 -18.40 -49.82 35.81
N ALA A 987 -18.05 -50.09 34.55
CA ALA A 987 -17.79 -51.44 34.04
C ALA A 987 -16.37 -51.96 34.38
N GLY A 988 -15.58 -51.22 35.16
CA GLY A 988 -14.25 -51.65 35.63
C GLY A 988 -13.11 -51.47 34.62
N LYS A 989 -13.33 -50.73 33.52
CA LYS A 989 -12.27 -50.46 32.53
C LYS A 989 -11.25 -49.47 33.08
N ASP A 990 -9.96 -49.76 32.91
CA ASP A 990 -8.86 -48.90 33.36
C ASP A 990 -8.37 -48.00 32.23
N VAL A 991 -9.08 -46.90 32.00
CA VAL A 991 -8.78 -45.91 30.96
C VAL A 991 -8.86 -44.50 31.52
N ASN A 992 -8.14 -43.54 30.92
CA ASN A 992 -8.25 -42.12 31.24
C ASN A 992 -8.98 -41.35 30.13
N LEU A 993 -9.68 -40.29 30.53
CA LEU A 993 -10.15 -39.22 29.65
C LEU A 993 -9.40 -37.93 29.99
N VAL A 994 -8.76 -37.32 29.00
CA VAL A 994 -8.02 -36.06 29.12
C VAL A 994 -8.69 -35.04 28.21
N ILE A 995 -9.16 -33.94 28.77
CA ILE A 995 -9.79 -32.83 28.05
C ILE A 995 -8.86 -31.62 28.16
N VAL A 996 -8.39 -31.11 27.04
CA VAL A 996 -7.61 -29.88 26.96
C VAL A 996 -8.43 -28.79 26.27
N GLY A 997 -8.72 -27.71 26.99
CA GLY A 997 -9.44 -26.57 26.43
C GLY A 997 -10.27 -25.82 27.48
N HIS A 998 -10.60 -24.58 27.16
CA HIS A 998 -11.38 -23.71 28.03
C HIS A 998 -12.89 -23.95 27.95
N GLU A 999 -13.60 -23.53 28.98
CA GLU A 999 -15.05 -23.38 28.97
C GLU A 999 -15.50 -22.35 27.92
N GLY A 1000 -16.22 -22.80 26.89
CA GLY A 1000 -16.71 -21.94 25.80
C GLY A 1000 -17.80 -20.96 26.25
N TRP A 1001 -17.82 -19.78 25.62
CA TRP A 1001 -18.82 -18.71 25.84
C TRP A 1001 -19.03 -18.31 27.30
N LYS A 1002 -18.01 -18.43 28.15
CA LYS A 1002 -18.08 -18.14 29.59
C LYS A 1002 -18.73 -16.78 29.95
N PRO A 1003 -18.54 -15.68 29.18
CA PRO A 1003 -19.20 -14.41 29.46
C PRO A 1003 -20.72 -14.38 29.20
N LEU A 1004 -21.27 -15.34 28.45
CA LEU A 1004 -22.70 -15.39 28.14
C LEU A 1004 -23.51 -16.00 29.29
N PRO A 1005 -24.80 -15.63 29.42
CA PRO A 1005 -25.74 -16.28 30.33
C PRO A 1005 -25.84 -17.79 30.10
N ALA A 1006 -26.10 -18.57 31.16
CA ALA A 1006 -26.10 -20.04 31.09
C ALA A 1006 -27.12 -20.59 30.07
N GLU A 1007 -28.29 -19.95 29.97
CA GLU A 1007 -29.37 -20.28 29.04
C GLU A 1007 -28.99 -20.10 27.56
N GLU A 1008 -28.04 -19.22 27.25
CA GLU A 1008 -27.57 -18.98 25.89
C GLU A 1008 -26.43 -19.93 25.49
N ARG A 1009 -25.80 -20.58 26.47
CA ARG A 1009 -24.62 -21.43 26.29
C ARG A 1009 -24.95 -22.89 25.96
N ARG A 1010 -26.20 -23.19 25.61
CA ARG A 1010 -26.68 -24.51 25.18
C ARG A 1010 -26.28 -25.60 26.20
N THR A 1011 -25.55 -26.63 25.77
CA THR A 1011 -25.15 -27.77 26.61
C THR A 1011 -23.87 -27.54 27.41
N ILE A 1012 -23.17 -26.40 27.24
CA ILE A 1012 -21.90 -26.15 27.94
C ILE A 1012 -22.06 -26.22 29.47
N PRO A 1013 -23.07 -25.60 30.11
CA PRO A 1013 -23.25 -25.73 31.55
C PRO A 1013 -23.38 -27.18 32.00
N ALA A 1014 -24.17 -27.99 31.29
CA ALA A 1014 -24.33 -29.42 31.58
C ALA A 1014 -23.02 -30.22 31.38
N ILE A 1015 -22.20 -29.86 30.39
CA ILE A 1015 -20.88 -30.47 30.18
C ILE A 1015 -19.95 -30.15 31.36
N VAL A 1016 -19.86 -28.88 31.75
CA VAL A 1016 -19.01 -28.44 32.86
C VAL A 1016 -19.45 -29.08 34.16
N ASP A 1017 -20.75 -29.15 34.43
CA ASP A 1017 -21.31 -29.82 35.60
C ASP A 1017 -20.98 -31.32 35.59
N ALA A 1018 -21.09 -31.99 34.44
CA ALA A 1018 -20.74 -33.40 34.31
C ALA A 1018 -19.24 -33.66 34.59
N ILE A 1019 -18.35 -32.78 34.12
CA ILE A 1019 -16.91 -32.88 34.39
C ILE A 1019 -16.61 -32.63 35.88
N ARG A 1020 -17.16 -31.55 36.45
CA ARG A 1020 -16.89 -31.13 37.84
C ARG A 1020 -17.50 -32.05 38.88
N SER A 1021 -18.63 -32.70 38.58
CA SER A 1021 -19.30 -33.64 39.48
C SER A 1021 -18.76 -35.07 39.41
N SER A 1022 -17.88 -35.38 38.45
CA SER A 1022 -17.28 -36.70 38.32
C SER A 1022 -16.37 -37.05 39.51
N GLY A 1023 -16.61 -38.21 40.14
CA GLY A 1023 -15.74 -38.74 41.19
C GLY A 1023 -14.35 -39.18 40.71
N GLN A 1024 -14.13 -39.16 39.40
CA GLN A 1024 -12.88 -39.52 38.72
C GLN A 1024 -12.02 -38.31 38.33
N LEU A 1025 -12.50 -37.08 38.53
CA LEU A 1025 -11.73 -35.86 38.29
C LEU A 1025 -10.43 -35.84 39.12
N GLY A 1026 -9.31 -35.61 38.45
CA GLY A 1026 -7.96 -35.67 39.02
C GLY A 1026 -7.39 -37.08 39.23
N LYS A 1027 -8.12 -38.15 38.85
CA LYS A 1027 -7.68 -39.55 38.98
C LYS A 1027 -7.62 -40.28 37.65
N ARG A 1028 -8.73 -40.23 36.90
CA ARG A 1028 -8.92 -40.83 35.56
C ARG A 1028 -9.52 -39.83 34.57
N LEU A 1029 -10.16 -38.77 35.06
CA LEU A 1029 -10.61 -37.62 34.27
C LEU A 1029 -9.69 -36.44 34.54
N PHE A 1030 -9.10 -35.87 33.51
CA PHE A 1030 -8.27 -34.67 33.60
C PHE A 1030 -8.87 -33.58 32.72
N TRP A 1031 -9.13 -32.41 33.29
CA TRP A 1031 -9.51 -31.22 32.52
C TRP A 1031 -8.44 -30.16 32.70
N LEU A 1032 -7.74 -29.85 31.61
CA LEU A 1032 -6.56 -28.99 31.58
C LEU A 1032 -6.90 -27.69 30.84
N GLU A 1033 -7.06 -26.61 31.58
CA GLU A 1033 -7.45 -25.29 31.07
C GLU A 1033 -6.22 -24.39 30.89
N GLY A 1034 -6.14 -23.68 29.76
CA GLY A 1034 -5.14 -22.62 29.55
C GLY A 1034 -3.70 -23.09 29.54
N ILE A 1035 -3.46 -24.35 29.19
CA ILE A 1035 -2.11 -24.88 29.07
C ILE A 1035 -1.39 -24.26 27.87
N SER A 1036 -0.07 -24.18 27.97
CA SER A 1036 0.80 -23.70 26.90
C SER A 1036 0.89 -24.73 25.76
N ASP A 1037 1.25 -24.26 24.56
CA ASP A 1037 1.50 -25.11 23.38
C ASP A 1037 2.60 -26.15 23.67
N GLU A 1038 3.62 -25.79 24.46
CA GLU A 1038 4.67 -26.72 24.89
C GLU A 1038 4.14 -27.85 25.77
N TYR A 1039 3.20 -27.54 26.68
CA TYR A 1039 2.59 -28.54 27.52
C TYR A 1039 1.60 -29.42 26.73
N LEU A 1040 0.86 -28.84 25.79
CA LEU A 1040 -0.01 -29.59 24.87
C LEU A 1040 0.79 -30.61 24.04
N GLU A 1041 1.95 -30.24 23.50
CA GLU A 1041 2.86 -31.18 22.80
C GLU A 1041 3.27 -32.37 23.70
N LYS A 1042 3.56 -32.14 24.98
CA LYS A 1042 3.87 -33.23 25.93
C LYS A 1042 2.66 -34.11 26.22
N ILE A 1043 1.45 -33.55 26.23
CA ILE A 1043 0.21 -34.30 26.43
C ILE A 1043 -0.11 -35.17 25.22
N TYR A 1044 0.07 -34.67 23.99
CA TYR A 1044 -0.02 -35.50 22.79
C TYR A 1044 0.94 -36.70 22.89
N ALA A 1045 2.20 -36.45 23.22
CA ALA A 1045 3.20 -37.51 23.37
C ALA A 1045 2.91 -38.51 24.53
N ALA A 1046 2.11 -38.11 25.53
CA ALA A 1046 1.72 -38.98 26.64
C ALA A 1046 0.41 -39.75 26.38
N ALA A 1047 -0.47 -39.23 25.51
CA ALA A 1047 -1.76 -39.82 25.22
C ALA A 1047 -1.63 -41.13 24.42
N SER A 1048 -2.59 -42.04 24.59
CA SER A 1048 -2.66 -43.27 23.80
C SER A 1048 -3.46 -43.14 22.52
N CYS A 1049 -4.36 -42.16 22.47
CA CYS A 1049 -5.27 -41.92 21.35
C CYS A 1049 -5.83 -40.51 21.43
N LEU A 1050 -6.03 -39.86 20.30
CA LEU A 1050 -6.93 -38.72 20.18
C LEU A 1050 -8.36 -39.22 20.03
N LEU A 1051 -9.29 -38.65 20.80
CA LEU A 1051 -10.72 -38.84 20.65
C LEU A 1051 -11.35 -37.55 20.12
N SER A 1052 -11.94 -37.61 18.93
CA SER A 1052 -12.62 -36.49 18.29
C SER A 1052 -14.07 -36.85 17.97
N PRO A 1053 -14.99 -36.75 18.95
CA PRO A 1053 -16.39 -37.14 18.80
C PRO A 1053 -17.26 -36.03 18.19
N SER A 1054 -16.64 -35.00 17.59
CA SER A 1054 -17.30 -33.81 17.05
C SER A 1054 -18.39 -34.15 16.02
N GLU A 1055 -19.52 -33.43 16.11
CA GLU A 1055 -20.68 -33.55 15.22
C GLU A 1055 -20.63 -32.60 14.02
N GLY A 1056 -19.66 -31.68 14.01
CA GLY A 1056 -19.39 -30.74 12.93
C GLY A 1056 -18.08 -29.99 13.20
N GLU A 1057 -17.26 -29.79 12.17
CA GLU A 1057 -15.96 -29.10 12.19
C GLU A 1057 -15.70 -28.41 10.84
N GLY A 1058 -14.89 -27.35 10.83
CA GLY A 1058 -14.44 -26.71 9.58
C GLY A 1058 -13.23 -27.40 8.92
N TYR A 1059 -12.34 -28.00 9.73
CA TYR A 1059 -11.14 -28.70 9.22
C TYR A 1059 -10.71 -29.87 10.11
N GLY A 1060 -10.47 -29.64 11.41
CA GLY A 1060 -10.09 -30.72 12.34
C GLY A 1060 -8.59 -30.79 12.65
N LEU A 1061 -7.98 -29.63 12.95
CA LEU A 1061 -6.56 -29.51 13.29
C LEU A 1061 -6.03 -30.53 14.32
N PRO A 1062 -6.78 -30.88 15.41
CA PRO A 1062 -6.30 -31.88 16.37
C PRO A 1062 -5.99 -33.25 15.77
N LEU A 1063 -6.66 -33.66 14.69
CA LEU A 1063 -6.40 -34.94 14.02
C LEU A 1063 -4.99 -34.95 13.42
N ILE A 1064 -4.58 -33.83 12.83
CA ILE A 1064 -3.26 -33.66 12.23
C ILE A 1064 -2.19 -33.58 13.32
N GLU A 1065 -2.45 -32.82 14.38
CA GLU A 1065 -1.56 -32.72 15.54
C GLU A 1065 -1.32 -34.10 16.18
N ALA A 1066 -2.37 -34.93 16.34
CA ALA A 1066 -2.23 -36.29 16.83
C ALA A 1066 -1.39 -37.18 15.89
N ALA A 1067 -1.64 -37.11 14.57
CA ALA A 1067 -0.87 -37.85 13.57
C ALA A 1067 0.62 -37.51 13.59
N LYS A 1068 0.97 -36.22 13.74
CA LYS A 1068 2.37 -35.75 13.88
C LYS A 1068 3.10 -36.42 15.04
N HIS A 1069 2.40 -36.68 16.14
CA HIS A 1069 2.92 -37.35 17.33
C HIS A 1069 2.83 -38.89 17.26
N GLY A 1070 2.38 -39.45 16.13
CA GLY A 1070 2.12 -40.89 15.99
C GLY A 1070 1.00 -41.38 16.92
N VAL A 1071 0.14 -40.47 17.40
CA VAL A 1071 -0.98 -40.79 18.29
C VAL A 1071 -2.13 -41.29 17.42
N PRO A 1072 -2.64 -42.51 17.65
CA PRO A 1072 -3.80 -43.04 16.93
C PRO A 1072 -5.04 -42.15 17.10
N ILE A 1073 -5.94 -42.19 16.13
CA ILE A 1073 -7.11 -41.31 16.09
C ILE A 1073 -8.40 -42.14 16.14
N VAL A 1074 -9.30 -41.79 17.05
CA VAL A 1074 -10.70 -42.21 17.07
C VAL A 1074 -11.55 -40.98 16.76
N ALA A 1075 -12.19 -40.97 15.60
CA ALA A 1075 -12.95 -39.83 15.10
C ALA A 1075 -14.38 -40.22 14.75
N ARG A 1076 -15.32 -39.28 14.88
CA ARG A 1076 -16.67 -39.49 14.35
C ARG A 1076 -16.63 -39.54 12.82
N ASP A 1077 -17.48 -40.38 12.22
CA ASP A 1077 -17.60 -40.49 10.76
C ASP A 1077 -18.36 -39.28 10.16
N ILE A 1078 -17.63 -38.16 9.98
CA ILE A 1078 -18.12 -36.94 9.32
C ILE A 1078 -17.24 -36.59 8.11
N THR A 1079 -17.82 -35.92 7.11
CA THR A 1079 -17.19 -35.61 5.81
C THR A 1079 -15.81 -34.97 5.97
N VAL A 1080 -15.68 -33.92 6.78
CA VAL A 1080 -14.42 -33.20 6.98
C VAL A 1080 -13.32 -34.05 7.63
N PHE A 1081 -13.67 -34.97 8.53
CA PHE A 1081 -12.68 -35.90 9.11
C PHE A 1081 -12.27 -36.99 8.14
N ARG A 1082 -13.13 -37.36 7.19
CA ARG A 1082 -12.76 -38.24 6.05
C ARG A 1082 -11.84 -37.52 5.08
N GLU A 1083 -12.09 -36.24 4.82
CA GLU A 1083 -11.23 -35.38 4.00
C GLU A 1083 -9.82 -35.27 4.60
N VAL A 1084 -9.72 -35.01 5.91
CA VAL A 1084 -8.42 -34.79 6.57
C VAL A 1084 -7.67 -36.08 6.91
N ALA A 1085 -8.33 -37.07 7.53
CA ALA A 1085 -7.64 -38.26 8.03
C ALA A 1085 -7.76 -39.49 7.12
N GLY A 1086 -8.64 -39.49 6.10
CA GLY A 1086 -8.75 -40.58 5.13
C GLY A 1086 -8.93 -41.96 5.78
N ALA A 1087 -7.93 -42.84 5.63
CA ALA A 1087 -7.90 -44.18 6.24
C ALA A 1087 -7.04 -44.25 7.53
N ALA A 1088 -6.45 -43.14 7.96
CA ALA A 1088 -5.50 -43.04 9.07
C ALA A 1088 -6.18 -42.92 10.45
N ALA A 1089 -7.51 -42.93 10.50
CA ALA A 1089 -8.30 -42.87 11.73
C ALA A 1089 -9.29 -44.05 11.84
N PHE A 1090 -9.61 -44.42 13.08
CA PHE A 1090 -10.72 -45.30 13.39
C PHE A 1090 -12.01 -44.48 13.49
N TYR A 1091 -12.99 -44.80 12.64
CA TYR A 1091 -14.24 -44.05 12.57
C TYR A 1091 -15.37 -44.74 13.32
N PHE A 1092 -16.20 -43.95 14.00
CA PHE A 1092 -17.43 -44.43 14.64
C PHE A 1092 -18.63 -43.55 14.29
N SER A 1093 -19.83 -44.09 14.48
CA SER A 1093 -21.10 -43.39 14.29
C SER A 1093 -21.94 -43.47 15.56
N GLY A 1094 -22.86 -42.50 15.73
CA GLY A 1094 -23.77 -42.43 16.88
C GLY A 1094 -23.51 -41.23 17.80
N THR A 1095 -24.57 -40.73 18.42
CA THR A 1095 -24.58 -39.52 19.25
C THR A 1095 -24.75 -39.81 20.74
N ASP A 1096 -25.08 -41.04 21.13
CA ASP A 1096 -25.27 -41.40 22.53
C ASP A 1096 -23.99 -41.98 23.18
N GLY A 1097 -23.94 -41.99 24.51
CA GLY A 1097 -22.78 -42.51 25.24
C GLY A 1097 -22.56 -44.03 25.07
N ALA A 1098 -23.60 -44.81 24.74
CA ALA A 1098 -23.46 -46.25 24.52
C ALA A 1098 -22.78 -46.57 23.19
N ASP A 1099 -23.02 -45.76 22.16
CA ASP A 1099 -22.32 -45.85 20.87
C ASP A 1099 -20.82 -45.64 21.05
N LEU A 1100 -20.45 -44.61 21.80
CA LEU A 1100 -19.04 -44.28 22.07
C LEU A 1100 -18.37 -45.33 22.97
N VAL A 1101 -19.08 -45.93 23.94
CA VAL A 1101 -18.58 -47.09 24.69
C VAL A 1101 -18.21 -48.24 23.75
N ARG A 1102 -19.11 -48.60 22.81
CA ARG A 1102 -18.84 -49.68 21.83
C ARG A 1102 -17.65 -49.35 20.93
N ALA A 1103 -17.53 -48.09 20.51
CA ALA A 1103 -16.40 -47.63 19.70
C ALA A 1103 -15.07 -47.73 20.46
N ILE A 1104 -15.04 -47.30 21.73
CA ILE A 1104 -13.85 -47.38 22.57
C ILE A 1104 -13.46 -48.84 22.85
N ASP A 1105 -14.42 -49.71 23.17
CA ASP A 1105 -14.15 -51.14 23.36
C ASP A 1105 -13.61 -51.81 22.08
N ALA A 1106 -14.18 -51.46 20.92
CA ALA A 1106 -13.70 -51.94 19.63
C ALA A 1106 -12.27 -51.47 19.34
N TRP A 1107 -11.99 -50.19 19.62
CA TRP A 1107 -10.66 -49.62 19.43
C TRP A 1107 -9.62 -50.23 20.39
N LEU A 1108 -9.96 -50.42 21.68
CA LEU A 1108 -9.10 -51.10 22.65
C LEU A 1108 -8.77 -52.54 22.19
N SER A 1109 -9.77 -53.26 21.66
CA SER A 1109 -9.58 -54.60 21.10
C SER A 1109 -8.66 -54.60 19.86
N LEU A 1110 -8.73 -53.55 19.01
CA LEU A 1110 -7.82 -53.40 17.88
C LEU A 1110 -6.39 -53.10 18.34
N ARG A 1111 -6.24 -52.27 19.38
CA ARG A 1111 -4.94 -51.94 19.98
C ARG A 1111 -4.26 -53.18 20.55
N GLU A 1112 -4.98 -54.02 21.28
CA GLU A 1112 -4.45 -55.29 21.82
C GLU A 1112 -3.95 -56.24 20.71
N ARG A 1113 -4.56 -56.18 19.52
CA ARG A 1113 -4.17 -56.97 18.35
C ARG A 1113 -3.13 -56.30 17.45
N GLY A 1114 -2.69 -55.08 17.76
CA GLY A 1114 -1.78 -54.31 16.91
C GLY A 1114 -2.36 -53.95 15.54
N ALA A 1115 -3.69 -53.84 15.43
CA ALA A 1115 -4.42 -53.65 14.17
C ALA A 1115 -5.13 -52.28 14.10
N ILE A 1116 -4.64 -51.28 14.85
CA ILE A 1116 -5.15 -49.92 14.77
C ILE A 1116 -4.72 -49.25 13.46
N PRO A 1117 -5.55 -48.37 12.88
CA PRO A 1117 -5.13 -47.53 11.76
C PRO A 1117 -3.86 -46.75 12.10
N ASP A 1118 -2.93 -46.72 11.14
CA ASP A 1118 -1.68 -45.98 11.29
C ASP A 1118 -1.91 -44.50 11.03
N SER A 1119 -2.00 -43.71 12.10
CA SER A 1119 -2.18 -42.26 12.01
C SER A 1119 -0.95 -41.54 11.46
N SER A 1120 0.24 -42.15 11.51
CA SER A 1120 1.47 -41.55 10.96
C SER A 1120 1.48 -41.52 9.42
N ALA A 1121 0.59 -42.29 8.78
CA ALA A 1121 0.39 -42.27 7.33
C ALA A 1121 -0.43 -41.05 6.84
N LEU A 1122 -0.97 -40.22 7.75
CA LEU A 1122 -1.69 -39.00 7.41
C LEU A 1122 -0.73 -37.96 6.81
N THR A 1123 -1.03 -37.47 5.61
CA THR A 1123 -0.30 -36.38 4.97
C THR A 1123 -0.85 -35.03 5.40
N TRP A 1124 0.03 -34.10 5.76
CA TRP A 1124 -0.34 -32.76 6.20
C TRP A 1124 0.69 -31.71 5.80
N ASP A 1125 0.26 -30.46 5.74
CA ASP A 1125 1.12 -29.32 5.40
C ASP A 1125 1.70 -28.65 6.65
N THR A 1126 2.94 -28.20 6.57
CA THR A 1126 3.45 -27.20 7.52
C THR A 1126 2.79 -25.83 7.29
N TRP A 1127 2.88 -24.93 8.26
CA TRP A 1127 2.42 -23.54 8.11
C TRP A 1127 3.12 -22.83 6.96
N ALA A 1128 4.41 -23.08 6.74
CA ALA A 1128 5.15 -22.52 5.61
C ALA A 1128 4.58 -23.03 4.26
N GLN A 1129 4.28 -24.32 4.15
CA GLN A 1129 3.65 -24.89 2.96
C GLN A 1129 2.24 -24.33 2.73
N SER A 1130 1.44 -24.24 3.80
CA SER A 1130 0.08 -23.66 3.79
C SER A 1130 0.11 -22.18 3.36
N ALA A 1131 1.01 -21.38 3.93
CA ALA A 1131 1.20 -19.97 3.59
C ALA A 1131 1.63 -19.76 2.14
N ARG A 1132 2.58 -20.57 1.66
CA ARG A 1132 3.03 -20.51 0.26
C ARG A 1132 1.89 -20.81 -0.71
N ARG A 1133 1.11 -21.87 -0.46
CA ARG A 1133 -0.09 -22.19 -1.26
C ARG A 1133 -1.12 -21.08 -1.18
N PHE A 1134 -1.45 -20.60 0.02
CA PHE A 1134 -2.39 -19.50 0.23
C PHE A 1134 -1.98 -18.26 -0.58
N GLY A 1135 -0.73 -17.83 -0.43
CA GLY A 1135 -0.17 -16.69 -1.11
C GLY A 1135 -0.21 -16.83 -2.64
N GLN A 1136 0.14 -18.00 -3.17
CA GLN A 1136 0.03 -18.30 -4.59
C GLN A 1136 -1.42 -18.23 -5.09
N LEU A 1137 -2.36 -18.85 -4.39
CA LEU A 1137 -3.78 -18.87 -4.79
C LEU A 1137 -4.40 -17.47 -4.82
N VAL A 1138 -4.11 -16.66 -3.80
CA VAL A 1138 -4.65 -15.30 -3.66
C VAL A 1138 -4.04 -14.35 -4.70
N THR A 1139 -2.78 -14.54 -5.08
CA THR A 1139 -2.07 -13.64 -6.01
C THR A 1139 -2.06 -14.10 -7.48
N ALA A 1140 -2.23 -15.39 -7.77
CA ALA A 1140 -2.13 -15.95 -9.13
C ALA A 1140 -3.11 -15.32 -10.13
N ARG A 1141 -4.33 -15.00 -9.68
CA ARG A 1141 -5.36 -14.40 -10.53
C ARG A 1141 -5.16 -12.91 -10.84
N LEU A 1142 -4.14 -12.26 -10.29
CA LEU A 1142 -3.74 -10.89 -10.69
C LEU A 1142 -2.77 -10.90 -11.88
N ARG A 1143 -2.16 -12.05 -12.20
CA ARG A 1143 -1.18 -12.20 -13.30
C ARG A 1143 -1.83 -12.56 -14.63
N ALA A 1144 -3.00 -13.19 -14.59
CA ALA A 1144 -3.83 -13.40 -15.77
C ALA A 1144 -4.71 -12.16 -15.93
N GLY A 1145 -4.37 -11.27 -16.88
CA GLY A 1145 -5.30 -10.22 -17.30
C GLY A 1145 -6.65 -10.85 -17.66
N ASP A 1146 -7.75 -10.11 -17.44
CA ASP A 1146 -9.16 -10.53 -17.47
C ASP A 1146 -9.67 -11.21 -18.78
N GLY A 1147 -8.99 -12.27 -19.26
CA GLY A 1147 -9.29 -12.93 -20.53
C GLY A 1147 -8.91 -14.41 -20.63
N GLU A 1148 -8.09 -14.97 -19.73
CA GLU A 1148 -7.65 -16.37 -19.82
C GLU A 1148 -7.92 -17.17 -18.54
N ALA A 1149 -9.19 -17.41 -18.23
CA ALA A 1149 -9.59 -18.39 -17.23
C ALA A 1149 -10.48 -19.46 -17.87
N SER A 1150 -9.88 -20.51 -18.46
CA SER A 1150 -10.62 -21.77 -18.63
C SER A 1150 -9.81 -23.08 -18.66
N CYS A 1151 -8.46 -23.10 -18.52
CA CYS A 1151 -7.73 -24.36 -18.81
C CYS A 1151 -6.61 -24.83 -17.85
N ALA A 1152 -6.34 -24.20 -16.72
CA ALA A 1152 -5.25 -24.66 -15.84
C ALA A 1152 -5.65 -24.74 -14.37
N ALA A 1153 -6.54 -25.68 -14.04
CA ALA A 1153 -6.80 -26.10 -12.66
C ALA A 1153 -7.14 -27.60 -12.65
N THR A 1154 -6.22 -28.44 -13.10
CA THR A 1154 -6.21 -29.91 -12.90
C THR A 1154 -4.79 -30.41 -13.15
N SER A 1155 -3.91 -30.24 -12.15
CA SER A 1155 -2.74 -31.10 -11.93
C SER A 1155 -2.29 -31.00 -10.49
#